data_AF-A0A381TL06-F1
#
_entry.id   AF-A0A381TL06-F1
#
_cell.length_a   1.000
_cell.length_b   1.000
_cell.length_c   1.000
_cell.angle_alpha   90.00
_cell.angle_beta   90.00
_cell.angle_gamma   90.00
#
_symmetry.space_group_name_H-M   'P 1'
#
loop_
_entity.id
_entity.type
_entity.pdbx_description
1 polymer ?
#
loop_
_entity_poly.entity_id
_entity_poly.type
_entity_poly.pdbx_seq_one_letter_code
_entity_poly.pdbx_strand_id
1 'polypeptide(L)'
;MASGLSRRDFLKLTGASVAAIGVAIATPRLGFLTTSTAIDNPLMFYPNRNWESVYRDQHQVDSVFKFVCAPNDTHNCRLEASIRNGVITRIEQPYDIGSYQDLDGNHATANWNPRGCLKGLAYSRRVYSHSRIKHPVVRSGWKQWADDGFPRAADGVADRKYFKRGEDEWVELSWDEIAEYVAMGMENVATTYSGESGAQMLRDQGYPEEMLETLKDEDGDYAGIRTFKLRGGMGFLGATRLMGMYRFGNMLSLLDDNLREKGAEKSLGTRGFDNYAWHTDLPPGHPMVHGTQTFDQEFNDFWNSDLIVMTGLNLVSNKMADPIWWQSLIERNGKIVVVSPEYNASSPKSDYWVQIRAGSDSALNLGIAGLIMREETYKDDFVKKFTDYPVVIRTDTLKVLRAEDVPGIAMVDPGDTWLDEHGEVVQEMDEELKTSSVMVMKDGTPIGFDRNAVGDYLETGLASNGYTLDDIDLNWSGTVATSDGSINTRTTFNLYIELTEEYTLANTSKLTDIPEETIRKLTDDIVKAKNVGFLTGMGSNMYFHNDLINRAQYLVATLTGNVGKPGGNVGSYAGNYKAPVFNGLPSYIAEDPFDQTMDPTVDGRDIKKRMKLVFESVHFWDHGDKPLIIDTPKEGRVVVTGESHMPSPSKVVWTANANLLGVAKWHYNQIANVQPKQEMWMVQDYEWNMNCEYADFVFPV
;
A
#
# COMPACT_ATOMS: atom_id res chain seq x y z
N MET A 1 111.24 -28.43 -34.09
CA MET A 1 112.16 -28.41 -32.94
C MET A 1 111.33 -28.29 -31.68
N ALA A 2 111.38 -29.31 -30.84
CA ALA A 2 110.84 -29.24 -29.48
C ALA A 2 111.87 -28.55 -28.58
N SER A 3 111.42 -27.66 -27.70
CA SER A 3 112.18 -27.32 -26.49
C SER A 3 111.26 -27.47 -25.29
N GLY A 4 111.55 -28.49 -24.47
CA GLY A 4 110.84 -28.80 -23.23
C GLY A 4 111.22 -27.84 -22.10
N LEU A 5 110.22 -27.54 -21.27
CA LEU A 5 110.28 -26.61 -20.14
C LEU A 5 111.33 -26.97 -19.09
N SER A 6 111.97 -25.93 -18.54
CA SER A 6 113.04 -26.06 -17.55
C SER A 6 112.49 -26.29 -16.14
N ARG A 7 113.35 -26.77 -15.24
CA ARG A 7 113.02 -27.02 -13.82
C ARG A 7 112.51 -25.77 -13.08
N ARG A 8 112.86 -24.56 -13.55
CA ARG A 8 112.36 -23.29 -13.02
C ARG A 8 110.93 -23.01 -13.45
N ASP A 9 110.55 -23.46 -14.64
CA ASP A 9 109.19 -23.33 -15.14
C ASP A 9 108.26 -24.34 -14.47
N PHE A 10 108.76 -25.54 -14.14
CA PHE A 10 108.03 -26.51 -13.32
C PHE A 10 107.67 -25.96 -11.93
N LEU A 11 108.61 -25.29 -11.24
CA LEU A 11 108.35 -24.73 -9.92
C LEU A 11 107.36 -23.55 -9.94
N LYS A 12 107.38 -22.74 -11.00
CA LYS A 12 106.36 -21.69 -11.23
C LYS A 12 104.98 -22.31 -11.51
N LEU A 13 104.93 -23.41 -12.28
CA LEU A 13 103.70 -24.14 -12.52
C LEU A 13 103.13 -24.74 -11.23
N THR A 14 103.94 -25.37 -10.38
CA THR A 14 103.46 -25.96 -9.12
C THR A 14 103.03 -24.89 -8.11
N GLY A 15 103.72 -23.76 -8.03
CA GLY A 15 103.32 -22.63 -7.17
C GLY A 15 101.98 -22.00 -7.59
N ALA A 16 101.76 -21.83 -8.90
CA ALA A 16 100.49 -21.36 -9.44
C ALA A 16 99.36 -22.40 -9.28
N SER A 17 99.68 -23.69 -9.37
CA SER A 17 98.70 -24.77 -9.22
C SER A 17 98.16 -24.90 -7.79
N VAL A 18 99.03 -24.76 -6.78
CA VAL A 18 98.61 -24.84 -5.36
C VAL A 18 97.78 -23.61 -4.95
N ALA A 19 98.12 -22.41 -5.46
CA ALA A 19 97.31 -21.22 -5.24
C ALA A 19 95.95 -21.28 -5.96
N ALA A 20 95.91 -21.80 -7.19
CA ALA A 20 94.66 -21.97 -7.94
C ALA A 20 93.73 -23.02 -7.34
N ILE A 21 94.28 -24.13 -6.80
CA ILE A 21 93.51 -25.14 -6.08
C ILE A 21 93.01 -24.60 -4.74
N GLY A 22 93.81 -23.82 -4.02
CA GLY A 22 93.38 -23.16 -2.77
C GLY A 22 92.23 -22.17 -2.98
N VAL A 23 92.26 -21.38 -4.06
CA VAL A 23 91.16 -20.49 -4.44
C VAL A 23 89.95 -21.29 -4.90
N ALA A 24 90.10 -22.28 -5.78
CA ALA A 24 88.98 -23.08 -6.30
C ALA A 24 88.26 -23.93 -5.24
N ILE A 25 88.94 -24.32 -4.15
CA ILE A 25 88.33 -25.02 -3.01
C ILE A 25 87.61 -24.04 -2.06
N ALA A 26 88.04 -22.78 -1.99
CA ALA A 26 87.40 -21.76 -1.16
C ALA A 26 86.19 -21.08 -1.82
N THR A 27 86.16 -20.95 -3.15
CA THR A 27 85.06 -20.28 -3.89
C THR A 27 83.66 -20.86 -3.62
N PRO A 28 83.45 -22.19 -3.56
CA PRO A 28 82.12 -22.75 -3.28
C PRO A 28 81.65 -22.53 -1.83
N ARG A 29 82.58 -22.28 -0.89
CA ARG A 29 82.26 -22.07 0.53
C ARG A 29 81.99 -20.61 0.91
N LEU A 30 82.23 -19.67 -0.01
CA LEU A 30 81.89 -18.26 0.14
C LEU A 30 80.66 -17.84 -0.70
N GLY A 31 80.06 -18.77 -1.46
CA GLY A 31 78.81 -18.53 -2.20
C GLY A 31 77.58 -18.26 -1.33
N PHE A 32 77.67 -18.42 0.00
CA PHE A 32 76.64 -17.95 0.93
C PHE A 32 76.77 -16.44 1.24
N LEU A 33 77.94 -15.84 0.98
CA LEU A 33 78.21 -14.41 1.14
C LEU A 33 78.03 -13.62 -0.16
N THR A 34 77.80 -14.28 -1.29
CA THR A 34 77.26 -13.61 -2.47
C THR A 34 75.81 -13.27 -2.16
N THR A 35 75.56 -11.99 -1.87
CA THR A 35 74.22 -11.43 -1.83
C THR A 35 73.47 -11.89 -3.08
N SER A 36 72.31 -12.51 -2.89
CA SER A 36 71.29 -12.71 -3.93
C SER A 36 71.31 -11.49 -4.85
N THR A 37 71.29 -11.69 -6.17
CA THR A 37 70.97 -10.60 -7.09
C THR A 37 69.79 -9.85 -6.49
N ALA A 38 70.01 -8.57 -6.15
CA ALA A 38 68.95 -7.75 -5.62
C ALA A 38 67.85 -7.76 -6.68
N ILE A 39 66.76 -8.47 -6.41
CA ILE A 39 65.54 -8.27 -7.18
C ILE A 39 65.10 -6.89 -6.73
N ASP A 40 65.33 -5.88 -7.57
CA ASP A 40 64.83 -4.53 -7.33
C ASP A 40 63.36 -4.64 -6.93
N ASN A 41 62.97 -3.92 -5.88
CA ASN A 41 61.63 -4.00 -5.32
C ASN A 41 60.62 -3.89 -6.48
N PRO A 42 59.79 -4.91 -6.74
CA PRO A 42 58.84 -4.89 -7.86
C PRO A 42 57.73 -3.83 -7.69
N LEU A 43 57.72 -3.11 -6.57
CA LEU A 43 56.90 -1.93 -6.29
C LEU A 43 57.64 -0.59 -6.54
N MET A 44 58.94 -0.60 -6.86
CA MET A 44 59.72 0.61 -7.24
C MET A 44 59.42 1.10 -8.66
N PHE A 45 58.91 0.22 -9.52
CA PHE A 45 58.37 0.56 -10.82
C PHE A 45 56.90 0.14 -10.86
N TYR A 46 56.00 1.08 -11.08
CA TYR A 46 54.59 0.75 -11.30
C TYR A 46 54.49 0.00 -12.65
N PRO A 47 53.84 -1.18 -12.73
CA PRO A 47 53.71 -1.90 -13.99
C PRO A 47 52.97 -1.03 -15.02
N ASN A 48 53.20 -1.30 -16.31
CA ASN A 48 52.49 -0.63 -17.42
C ASN A 48 50.98 -0.62 -17.12
N ARG A 49 50.39 0.57 -16.92
CA ARG A 49 48.98 0.75 -16.55
C ARG A 49 48.03 0.74 -17.74
N ASN A 50 48.52 0.53 -18.95
CA ASN A 50 47.67 0.53 -20.16
C ASN A 50 46.60 -0.56 -20.13
N TRP A 51 46.81 -1.67 -19.43
CA TRP A 51 45.76 -2.69 -19.25
C TRP A 51 44.55 -2.14 -18.46
N GLU A 52 44.75 -1.16 -17.59
CA GLU A 52 43.65 -0.50 -16.86
C GLU A 52 42.75 0.33 -17.80
N SER A 53 43.24 0.72 -18.99
CA SER A 53 42.41 1.43 -19.98
C SER A 53 41.20 0.61 -20.41
N VAL A 54 41.32 -0.72 -20.46
CA VAL A 54 40.20 -1.63 -20.76
C VAL A 54 39.12 -1.54 -19.67
N TYR A 55 39.52 -1.51 -18.39
CA TYR A 55 38.58 -1.39 -17.28
C TYR A 55 37.98 0.02 -17.18
N ARG A 56 38.77 1.08 -17.44
CA ARG A 56 38.24 2.45 -17.51
C ARG A 56 37.25 2.63 -18.66
N ASP A 57 37.53 2.03 -19.81
CA ASP A 57 36.64 2.03 -20.95
C ASP A 57 35.30 1.36 -20.62
N GLN A 58 35.28 0.24 -19.89
CA GLN A 58 34.04 -0.40 -19.43
C GLN A 58 33.14 0.54 -18.60
N HIS A 59 33.72 1.53 -17.92
CA HIS A 59 32.98 2.53 -17.14
C HIS A 59 32.65 3.82 -17.92
N GLN A 60 33.09 3.96 -19.16
CA GLN A 60 32.73 5.12 -19.99
C GLN A 60 31.25 5.13 -20.32
N VAL A 61 30.69 6.34 -20.42
CA VAL A 61 29.29 6.61 -20.72
C VAL A 61 29.21 7.70 -21.79
N ASP A 62 28.27 7.56 -22.72
CA ASP A 62 27.99 8.57 -23.74
C ASP A 62 27.04 9.64 -23.19
N SER A 63 26.06 9.21 -22.40
CA SER A 63 25.10 10.08 -21.72
C SER A 63 24.51 9.39 -20.48
N VAL A 64 23.83 10.17 -19.65
CA VAL A 64 23.08 9.69 -18.50
C VAL A 64 21.69 10.32 -18.49
N PHE A 65 20.70 9.62 -17.96
CA PHE A 65 19.40 10.21 -17.64
C PHE A 65 18.87 9.67 -16.32
N LYS A 66 18.07 10.48 -15.63
CA LYS A 66 17.46 10.10 -14.36
C LYS A 66 16.00 9.68 -14.58
N PHE A 67 15.57 8.67 -13.85
CA PHE A 67 14.20 8.16 -13.92
C PHE A 67 13.75 7.70 -12.52
N VAL A 68 12.44 7.53 -12.35
CA VAL A 68 11.88 6.96 -11.12
C VAL A 68 11.54 5.50 -11.36
N CYS A 69 12.11 4.61 -10.56
CA CYS A 69 11.68 3.22 -10.54
C CYS A 69 10.38 3.14 -9.74
N ALA A 70 9.26 3.00 -10.47
CA ALA A 70 7.91 3.09 -9.90
C ALA A 70 7.08 1.79 -10.05
N PRO A 71 7.55 0.61 -9.60
CA PRO A 71 6.68 -0.53 -9.36
C PRO A 71 5.90 -0.36 -8.04
N ASN A 72 4.94 -1.24 -7.75
CA ASN A 72 4.23 -1.24 -6.46
C ASN A 72 5.12 -1.75 -5.30
N ASP A 73 6.20 -1.04 -5.01
CA ASP A 73 7.18 -1.39 -3.98
C ASP A 73 7.29 -0.36 -2.84
N THR A 74 6.49 0.71 -2.88
CA THR A 74 6.43 1.83 -1.93
C THR A 74 7.58 2.82 -1.94
N HIS A 75 8.60 2.61 -2.76
CA HIS A 75 9.82 3.39 -2.59
C HIS A 75 9.96 4.56 -3.56
N ASN A 76 9.47 4.39 -4.80
CA ASN A 76 9.62 5.34 -5.91
C ASN A 76 11.03 5.95 -5.99
N CYS A 77 12.05 5.08 -5.94
CA CYS A 77 13.44 5.53 -5.92
C CYS A 77 13.81 6.20 -7.24
N ARG A 78 14.41 7.40 -7.15
CA ARG A 78 15.06 8.05 -8.29
C ARG A 78 16.42 7.39 -8.54
N LEU A 79 16.62 6.93 -9.75
CA LEU A 79 17.82 6.23 -10.22
C LEU A 79 18.39 6.94 -11.45
N GLU A 80 19.67 6.71 -11.73
CA GLU A 80 20.36 7.22 -12.91
C GLU A 80 20.76 6.06 -13.82
N ALA A 81 20.42 6.14 -15.11
CA ALA A 81 20.80 5.19 -16.13
C ALA A 81 21.97 5.74 -16.95
N SER A 82 23.05 4.98 -17.05
CA SER A 82 24.21 5.25 -17.90
C SER A 82 24.03 4.60 -19.27
N ILE A 83 24.24 5.38 -20.33
CA ILE A 83 24.03 4.97 -21.73
C ILE A 83 25.35 4.86 -22.47
N ARG A 84 25.50 3.79 -23.25
CA ARG A 84 26.59 3.62 -24.21
C ARG A 84 26.06 2.97 -25.48
N ASN A 85 26.38 3.51 -26.64
CA ASN A 85 25.87 3.06 -27.95
C ASN A 85 24.33 2.93 -28.00
N GLY A 86 23.62 3.83 -27.33
CA GLY A 86 22.15 3.81 -27.24
C GLY A 86 21.57 2.70 -26.34
N VAL A 87 22.39 2.01 -25.55
CA VAL A 87 21.97 0.92 -24.65
C VAL A 87 22.27 1.28 -23.20
N ILE A 88 21.35 0.94 -22.29
CA ILE A 88 21.56 1.08 -20.84
C ILE A 88 22.61 0.06 -20.39
N THR A 89 23.74 0.55 -19.90
CA THR A 89 24.85 -0.28 -19.43
C THR A 89 24.88 -0.43 -17.91
N ARG A 90 24.45 0.60 -17.18
CA ARG A 90 24.41 0.62 -15.71
C ARG A 90 23.23 1.45 -15.21
N ILE A 91 22.68 1.04 -14.06
CA ILE A 91 21.73 1.83 -13.28
C ILE A 91 22.30 1.96 -11.88
N GLU A 92 22.32 3.18 -11.34
CA GLU A 92 22.86 3.48 -10.01
C GLU A 92 22.05 4.55 -9.28
N GLN A 93 22.26 4.67 -7.97
CA GLN A 93 21.65 5.73 -7.18
C GLN A 93 22.46 7.03 -7.36
N PRO A 94 21.80 8.19 -7.54
CA PRO A 94 22.48 9.47 -7.79
C PRO A 94 23.02 10.15 -6.51
N TYR A 95 22.69 9.64 -5.32
CA TYR A 95 23.09 10.20 -4.00
C TYR A 95 22.70 11.68 -3.77
N ASP A 96 21.70 12.19 -4.48
CA ASP A 96 21.34 13.61 -4.50
C ASP A 96 19.97 13.89 -3.85
N ILE A 97 19.44 12.99 -3.01
CA ILE A 97 18.08 13.14 -2.45
C ILE A 97 17.86 14.44 -1.67
N GLY A 98 18.92 14.96 -1.03
CA GLY A 98 18.87 16.23 -0.30
C GLY A 98 18.68 17.46 -1.20
N SER A 99 18.83 17.31 -2.52
CA SER A 99 18.53 18.38 -3.46
C SER A 99 17.06 18.40 -3.91
N TYR A 100 16.23 17.44 -3.46
CA TYR A 100 14.82 17.38 -3.86
C TYR A 100 14.07 18.45 -3.08
N GLN A 101 13.22 19.17 -3.78
CA GLN A 101 12.49 20.33 -3.25
C GLN A 101 11.01 20.18 -3.59
N ASP A 102 10.13 20.42 -2.62
CA ASP A 102 8.69 20.55 -2.88
C ASP A 102 8.33 21.95 -3.39
N LEU A 103 7.04 22.23 -3.57
CA LEU A 103 6.56 23.53 -4.08
C LEU A 103 6.73 24.67 -3.06
N ASP A 104 6.82 24.34 -1.77
CA ASP A 104 6.97 25.29 -0.66
C ASP A 104 8.45 25.57 -0.34
N GLY A 105 9.35 24.89 -1.03
CA GLY A 105 10.79 25.06 -0.90
C GLY A 105 11.44 24.15 0.15
N ASN A 106 10.70 23.22 0.76
CA ASN A 106 11.23 22.28 1.73
C ASN A 106 12.08 21.22 1.02
N HIS A 107 13.12 20.75 1.72
CA HIS A 107 14.04 19.76 1.20
C HIS A 107 13.99 18.46 1.97
N ALA A 108 14.13 17.34 1.26
CA ALA A 108 14.35 16.05 1.89
C ALA A 108 15.71 16.04 2.61
N THR A 109 15.82 15.26 3.69
CA THR A 109 17.12 15.12 4.37
C THR A 109 18.05 14.22 3.56
N ALA A 110 19.36 14.50 3.57
CA ALA A 110 20.36 13.67 2.87
C ALA A 110 20.44 12.23 3.41
N ASN A 111 19.88 11.97 4.60
CA ASN A 111 19.86 10.67 5.27
C ASN A 111 18.93 9.65 4.59
N TRP A 112 18.08 10.08 3.66
CA TRP A 112 17.33 9.17 2.80
C TRP A 112 18.22 8.46 1.76
N ASN A 113 19.46 8.94 1.52
CA ASN A 113 20.37 8.27 0.60
C ASN A 113 20.79 6.87 1.11
N PRO A 114 21.07 5.91 0.20
CA PRO A 114 20.94 6.00 -1.25
C PRO A 114 19.55 5.67 -1.79
N ARG A 115 18.64 5.14 -0.97
CA ARG A 115 17.47 4.35 -1.42
C ARG A 115 17.87 3.31 -2.48
N GLY A 116 16.93 2.88 -3.32
CA GLY A 116 17.13 1.87 -4.35
C GLY A 116 17.13 0.46 -3.78
N CYS A 117 16.92 -0.52 -4.65
CA CYS A 117 17.00 -1.93 -4.30
C CYS A 117 17.56 -2.75 -5.45
N LEU A 118 17.85 -4.03 -5.18
CA LEU A 118 18.39 -4.96 -6.19
C LEU A 118 17.54 -5.00 -7.48
N LYS A 119 16.22 -4.83 -7.38
CA LYS A 119 15.31 -4.86 -8.52
C LYS A 119 15.36 -3.58 -9.35
N GLY A 120 15.47 -2.43 -8.70
CA GLY A 120 15.65 -1.14 -9.38
C GLY A 120 16.99 -1.04 -10.10
N LEU A 121 18.06 -1.53 -9.49
CA LEU A 121 19.40 -1.56 -10.11
C LEU A 121 19.49 -2.53 -11.30
N ALA A 122 18.66 -3.57 -11.31
CA ALA A 122 18.58 -4.54 -12.41
C ALA A 122 17.50 -4.20 -13.46
N TYR A 123 16.91 -3.00 -13.43
CA TYR A 123 15.74 -2.65 -14.25
C TYR A 123 16.02 -2.71 -15.76
N SER A 124 17.27 -2.53 -16.20
CA SER A 124 17.66 -2.71 -17.61
C SER A 124 17.31 -4.09 -18.16
N ARG A 125 17.28 -5.14 -17.31
CA ARG A 125 16.85 -6.49 -17.70
C ARG A 125 15.38 -6.55 -18.11
N ARG A 126 14.52 -5.68 -17.54
CA ARG A 126 13.10 -5.57 -17.93
C ARG A 126 12.94 -4.83 -19.26
N VAL A 127 13.75 -3.79 -19.49
CA VAL A 127 13.74 -3.02 -20.75
C VAL A 127 14.07 -3.93 -21.93
N TYR A 128 15.06 -4.81 -21.78
CA TYR A 128 15.53 -5.73 -22.82
C TYR A 128 15.02 -7.17 -22.65
N SER A 129 13.96 -7.37 -21.86
CA SER A 129 13.37 -8.70 -21.62
C SER A 129 12.78 -9.28 -22.91
N HIS A 130 12.84 -10.60 -23.07
CA HIS A 130 12.13 -11.28 -24.15
C HIS A 130 10.61 -11.18 -24.00
N SER A 131 10.12 -10.97 -22.77
CA SER A 131 8.70 -10.79 -22.46
C SER A 131 8.22 -9.35 -22.71
N ARG A 132 9.08 -8.44 -23.20
CA ARG A 132 8.69 -7.06 -23.52
C ARG A 132 7.65 -7.07 -24.63
N ILE A 133 6.50 -6.42 -24.40
CA ILE A 133 5.49 -6.20 -25.44
C ILE A 133 6.02 -5.11 -26.38
N LYS A 134 5.99 -5.36 -27.69
CA LYS A 134 6.57 -4.46 -28.70
C LYS A 134 5.55 -3.87 -29.67
N HIS A 135 4.49 -4.60 -29.93
CA HIS A 135 3.45 -4.26 -30.90
C HIS A 135 2.08 -4.50 -30.28
N PRO A 136 1.06 -3.73 -30.68
CA PRO A 136 -0.29 -4.02 -30.26
C PRO A 136 -0.79 -5.28 -30.98
N VAL A 137 -1.42 -6.18 -30.22
CA VAL A 137 -1.91 -7.47 -30.72
C VAL A 137 -3.35 -7.70 -30.29
N VAL A 138 -4.10 -8.40 -31.14
CA VAL A 138 -5.46 -8.86 -30.87
C VAL A 138 -5.53 -10.38 -31.04
N ARG A 139 -6.36 -11.07 -30.24
CA ARG A 139 -6.62 -12.50 -30.46
C ARG A 139 -7.33 -12.72 -31.79
N SER A 140 -6.90 -13.73 -32.53
CA SER A 140 -7.51 -14.09 -33.83
C SER A 140 -8.99 -14.43 -33.71
N GLY A 141 -9.40 -15.15 -32.66
CA GLY A 141 -10.79 -15.48 -32.39
C GLY A 141 -11.68 -14.25 -32.16
N TRP A 142 -11.22 -13.31 -31.32
CA TRP A 142 -11.93 -12.05 -31.06
C TRP A 142 -12.03 -11.19 -32.33
N LYS A 143 -10.94 -11.06 -33.08
CA LYS A 143 -10.94 -10.32 -34.34
C LYS A 143 -11.96 -10.91 -35.33
N GLN A 144 -12.01 -12.23 -35.46
CA GLN A 144 -13.00 -12.90 -36.32
C GLN A 144 -14.44 -12.65 -35.85
N TRP A 145 -14.68 -12.59 -34.54
CA TRP A 145 -16.01 -12.25 -34.00
C TRP A 145 -16.46 -10.85 -34.42
N ALA A 146 -15.56 -9.86 -34.39
CA ALA A 146 -15.83 -8.52 -34.89
C ALA A 146 -16.06 -8.52 -36.42
N ASP A 147 -15.21 -9.22 -37.18
CA ASP A 147 -15.32 -9.32 -38.64
C ASP A 147 -16.63 -10.01 -39.09
N ASP A 148 -17.14 -10.96 -38.30
CA ASP A 148 -18.41 -11.66 -38.52
C ASP A 148 -19.65 -10.85 -38.06
N GLY A 149 -19.46 -9.62 -37.56
CA GLY A 149 -20.54 -8.72 -37.14
C GLY A 149 -21.09 -9.00 -35.74
N PHE A 150 -20.24 -9.43 -34.81
CA PHE A 150 -20.56 -9.68 -33.40
C PHE A 150 -21.73 -10.66 -33.17
N PRO A 151 -21.72 -11.88 -33.74
CA PRO A 151 -22.79 -12.86 -33.55
C PRO A 151 -22.97 -13.24 -32.08
N ARG A 152 -24.24 -13.29 -31.63
CA ARG A 152 -24.68 -13.54 -30.25
C ARG A 152 -25.94 -14.41 -30.24
N ALA A 153 -26.17 -15.11 -29.14
CA ALA A 153 -27.44 -15.77 -28.88
C ALA A 153 -28.52 -14.77 -28.43
N ALA A 154 -29.77 -15.23 -28.31
CA ALA A 154 -30.91 -14.37 -27.96
C ALA A 154 -30.80 -13.72 -26.57
N ASP A 155 -30.08 -14.36 -25.65
CA ASP A 155 -29.76 -13.85 -24.31
C ASP A 155 -28.57 -12.86 -24.32
N GLY A 156 -28.07 -12.47 -25.50
CA GLY A 156 -26.95 -11.55 -25.68
C GLY A 156 -25.57 -12.20 -25.55
N VAL A 157 -25.47 -13.46 -25.15
CA VAL A 157 -24.19 -14.16 -24.95
C VAL A 157 -23.48 -14.37 -26.29
N ALA A 158 -22.22 -13.94 -26.37
CA ALA A 158 -21.39 -14.13 -27.56
C ALA A 158 -21.03 -15.61 -27.76
N ASP A 159 -20.91 -16.04 -29.03
CA ASP A 159 -20.59 -17.43 -29.37
C ASP A 159 -19.19 -17.81 -28.88
N ARG A 160 -19.12 -18.80 -27.97
CA ARG A 160 -17.88 -19.23 -27.32
C ARG A 160 -16.80 -19.73 -28.28
N LYS A 161 -17.15 -20.10 -29.51
CA LYS A 161 -16.14 -20.54 -30.49
C LYS A 161 -15.09 -19.46 -30.81
N TYR A 162 -15.43 -18.18 -30.61
CA TYR A 162 -14.55 -17.03 -30.85
C TYR A 162 -13.68 -16.66 -29.64
N PHE A 163 -14.00 -17.18 -28.44
CA PHE A 163 -13.39 -16.76 -27.18
C PHE A 163 -12.60 -17.90 -26.54
N LYS A 164 -11.51 -18.32 -27.19
CA LYS A 164 -10.61 -19.35 -26.64
C LYS A 164 -9.40 -18.69 -25.99
N ARG A 165 -9.66 -17.89 -24.96
CA ARG A 165 -8.65 -17.21 -24.15
C ARG A 165 -7.65 -18.22 -23.58
N GLY A 166 -6.36 -17.95 -23.74
CA GLY A 166 -5.25 -18.87 -23.45
C GLY A 166 -4.88 -19.86 -24.57
N GLU A 167 -5.68 -20.01 -25.63
CA GLU A 167 -5.43 -20.97 -26.73
C GLU A 167 -5.32 -20.33 -28.13
N ASP A 168 -6.08 -19.27 -28.42
CA ASP A 168 -5.97 -18.55 -29.70
C ASP A 168 -4.57 -17.98 -29.97
N GLU A 169 -4.27 -17.87 -31.26
CA GLU A 169 -3.11 -17.14 -31.79
C GLU A 169 -3.31 -15.61 -31.72
N TRP A 170 -2.19 -14.89 -31.73
CA TRP A 170 -2.16 -13.43 -31.72
C TRP A 170 -1.93 -12.86 -33.12
N VAL A 171 -2.67 -11.82 -33.45
CA VAL A 171 -2.54 -11.06 -34.69
C VAL A 171 -1.97 -9.68 -34.34
N GLU A 172 -0.82 -9.35 -34.89
CA GLU A 172 -0.25 -8.01 -34.83
C GLU A 172 -1.01 -7.07 -35.77
N LEU A 173 -1.36 -5.88 -35.27
CA LEU A 173 -2.01 -4.82 -36.04
C LEU A 173 -1.24 -3.51 -35.88
N SER A 174 -1.50 -2.55 -36.76
CA SER A 174 -1.10 -1.16 -36.52
C SER A 174 -1.92 -0.53 -35.39
N TRP A 175 -1.44 0.58 -34.83
CA TRP A 175 -2.17 1.34 -33.82
C TRP A 175 -3.52 1.88 -34.33
N ASP A 176 -3.59 2.26 -35.60
CA ASP A 176 -4.83 2.77 -36.20
C ASP A 176 -5.86 1.62 -36.35
N GLU A 177 -5.46 0.49 -36.92
CA GLU A 177 -6.33 -0.68 -37.11
C GLU A 177 -6.85 -1.23 -35.77
N ILE A 178 -5.98 -1.39 -34.77
CA ILE A 178 -6.41 -1.93 -33.48
C ILE A 178 -7.33 -0.97 -32.73
N ALA A 179 -7.13 0.35 -32.87
CA ALA A 179 -8.00 1.35 -32.27
C ALA A 179 -9.41 1.31 -32.88
N GLU A 180 -9.54 1.07 -34.19
CA GLU A 180 -10.83 0.84 -34.84
C GLU A 180 -11.55 -0.38 -34.25
N TYR A 181 -10.88 -1.52 -34.14
CA TYR A 181 -11.46 -2.72 -33.52
C TYR A 181 -11.88 -2.50 -32.05
N VAL A 182 -11.08 -1.75 -31.28
CA VAL A 182 -11.43 -1.41 -29.90
C VAL A 182 -12.68 -0.54 -29.86
N ALA A 183 -12.75 0.50 -30.69
CA ALA A 183 -13.90 1.39 -30.75
C ALA A 183 -15.17 0.61 -31.16
N MET A 184 -15.09 -0.24 -32.19
CA MET A 184 -16.19 -1.11 -32.62
C MET A 184 -16.67 -2.03 -31.50
N GLY A 185 -15.75 -2.67 -30.77
CA GLY A 185 -16.08 -3.57 -29.67
C GLY A 185 -16.76 -2.83 -28.51
N MET A 186 -16.21 -1.68 -28.11
CA MET A 186 -16.79 -0.86 -27.05
C MET A 186 -18.18 -0.34 -27.45
N GLU A 187 -18.34 0.25 -28.63
CA GLU A 187 -19.64 0.73 -29.09
C GLU A 187 -20.67 -0.41 -29.16
N ASN A 188 -20.27 -1.58 -29.67
CA ASN A 188 -21.14 -2.76 -29.76
C ASN A 188 -21.66 -3.21 -28.39
N VAL A 189 -20.78 -3.34 -27.40
CA VAL A 189 -21.16 -3.81 -26.06
C VAL A 189 -22.03 -2.76 -25.35
N ALA A 190 -21.65 -1.48 -25.41
CA ALA A 190 -22.43 -0.40 -24.81
C ALA A 190 -23.85 -0.33 -25.41
N THR A 191 -23.97 -0.48 -26.73
CA THR A 191 -25.26 -0.50 -27.43
C THR A 191 -26.08 -1.72 -27.04
N THR A 192 -25.48 -2.91 -27.03
CA THR A 192 -26.16 -4.19 -26.76
C THR A 192 -26.84 -4.20 -25.40
N TYR A 193 -26.19 -3.63 -24.38
CA TYR A 193 -26.65 -3.68 -22.99
C TYR A 193 -27.33 -2.38 -22.52
N SER A 194 -27.67 -1.48 -23.44
CA SER A 194 -28.47 -0.28 -23.13
C SER A 194 -29.97 -0.53 -23.30
N GLY A 195 -30.78 0.18 -22.53
CA GLY A 195 -32.23 0.07 -22.52
C GLY A 195 -32.78 -1.23 -21.94
N GLU A 196 -34.11 -1.34 -21.89
CA GLU A 196 -34.82 -2.48 -21.29
C GLU A 196 -34.48 -3.82 -21.97
N SER A 197 -34.22 -3.81 -23.30
CA SER A 197 -33.79 -5.02 -24.01
C SER A 197 -32.44 -5.52 -23.52
N GLY A 198 -31.48 -4.62 -23.29
CA GLY A 198 -30.17 -4.96 -22.75
C GLY A 198 -30.26 -5.46 -21.31
N ALA A 199 -31.09 -4.82 -20.49
CA ALA A 199 -31.38 -5.29 -19.13
C ALA A 199 -31.99 -6.69 -19.12
N GLN A 200 -32.95 -6.97 -20.02
CA GLN A 200 -33.56 -8.29 -20.14
C GLN A 200 -32.53 -9.37 -20.53
N MET A 201 -31.60 -9.07 -21.45
CA MET A 201 -30.50 -9.99 -21.76
C MET A 201 -29.64 -10.30 -20.53
N LEU A 202 -29.33 -9.29 -19.71
CA LEU A 202 -28.58 -9.51 -18.47
C LEU A 202 -29.36 -10.32 -17.43
N ARG A 203 -30.70 -10.15 -17.34
CA ARG A 203 -31.57 -11.01 -16.53
C ARG A 203 -31.54 -12.45 -17.00
N ASP A 204 -31.62 -12.68 -18.30
CA ASP A 204 -31.59 -14.02 -18.91
C ASP A 204 -30.22 -14.70 -18.68
N GLN A 205 -29.14 -13.93 -18.58
CA GLN A 205 -27.82 -14.39 -18.15
C GLN A 205 -27.69 -14.66 -16.64
N GLY A 206 -28.74 -14.37 -15.87
CA GLY A 206 -28.85 -14.66 -14.45
C GLY A 206 -28.22 -13.61 -13.52
N TYR A 207 -28.08 -12.37 -13.98
CA TYR A 207 -27.73 -11.24 -13.11
C TYR A 207 -28.96 -10.80 -12.28
N PRO A 208 -28.81 -10.59 -10.96
CA PRO A 208 -29.92 -10.24 -10.09
C PRO A 208 -30.35 -8.78 -10.27
N GLU A 209 -31.62 -8.46 -10.00
CA GLU A 209 -32.19 -7.12 -10.25
C GLU A 209 -31.44 -6.03 -9.48
N GLU A 210 -31.04 -6.32 -8.24
CA GLU A 210 -30.27 -5.39 -7.38
C GLU A 210 -28.98 -4.90 -8.08
N MET A 211 -28.37 -5.77 -8.89
CA MET A 211 -27.18 -5.46 -9.68
C MET A 211 -27.52 -4.65 -10.94
N LEU A 212 -28.70 -4.85 -11.52
CA LEU A 212 -29.15 -4.13 -12.72
C LEU A 212 -29.64 -2.71 -12.41
N GLU A 213 -30.17 -2.46 -11.21
CA GLU A 213 -30.47 -1.10 -10.75
C GLU A 213 -29.25 -0.17 -10.85
N THR A 214 -28.05 -0.72 -10.70
CA THR A 214 -26.79 0.04 -10.80
C THR A 214 -26.45 0.55 -12.22
N LEU A 215 -27.21 0.11 -13.23
CA LEU A 215 -27.10 0.57 -14.61
C LEU A 215 -28.02 1.76 -14.91
N LYS A 216 -29.00 2.02 -14.05
CA LYS A 216 -30.02 3.03 -14.32
C LYS A 216 -29.50 4.45 -14.10
N ASP A 217 -29.99 5.35 -14.94
CA ASP A 217 -29.96 6.78 -14.66
C ASP A 217 -31.15 7.19 -13.78
N GLU A 218 -31.27 8.49 -13.53
CA GLU A 218 -32.31 9.08 -12.69
C GLU A 218 -33.74 8.90 -13.24
N ASP A 219 -33.89 8.66 -14.55
CA ASP A 219 -35.20 8.38 -15.19
C ASP A 219 -35.55 6.88 -15.16
N GLY A 220 -34.62 6.03 -14.72
CA GLY A 220 -34.77 4.59 -14.69
C GLY A 220 -34.33 3.86 -15.96
N ASP A 221 -33.64 4.55 -16.89
CA ASP A 221 -33.16 3.95 -18.14
C ASP A 221 -31.78 3.32 -17.97
N TYR A 222 -31.61 2.11 -18.52
CA TYR A 222 -30.37 1.34 -18.40
C TYR A 222 -29.28 1.83 -19.35
N ALA A 223 -28.10 2.12 -18.81
CA ALA A 223 -26.91 2.48 -19.56
C ALA A 223 -25.93 1.29 -19.65
N GLY A 224 -25.76 0.74 -20.86
CA GLY A 224 -24.84 -0.38 -21.10
C GLY A 224 -23.38 -0.03 -20.78
N ILE A 225 -23.02 1.26 -20.81
CA ILE A 225 -21.69 1.76 -20.45
C ILE A 225 -21.26 1.37 -19.03
N ARG A 226 -22.23 1.16 -18.12
CA ARG A 226 -21.97 0.73 -16.74
C ARG A 226 -21.43 -0.69 -16.66
N THR A 227 -21.46 -1.46 -17.74
CA THR A 227 -20.86 -2.80 -17.79
C THR A 227 -19.34 -2.79 -18.03
N PHE A 228 -18.75 -1.61 -18.23
CA PHE A 228 -17.34 -1.44 -18.51
C PHE A 228 -16.55 -1.21 -17.24
N LYS A 229 -15.43 -1.90 -17.11
CA LYS A 229 -14.56 -1.89 -15.93
C LYS A 229 -13.17 -1.41 -16.30
N LEU A 230 -12.79 -0.26 -15.79
CA LEU A 230 -11.48 0.33 -16.06
C LEU A 230 -10.63 0.31 -14.80
N ARG A 231 -9.35 -0.06 -14.96
CA ARG A 231 -8.41 -0.15 -13.87
C ARG A 231 -7.00 0.24 -14.30
N GLY A 232 -6.49 1.33 -13.74
CA GLY A 232 -5.05 1.57 -13.70
C GLY A 232 -4.41 0.79 -12.55
N GLY A 233 -3.09 0.56 -12.63
CA GLY A 233 -2.29 0.19 -11.47
C GLY A 233 -2.36 1.26 -10.36
N MET A 234 -1.68 1.01 -9.24
CA MET A 234 -1.70 1.92 -8.08
C MET A 234 -1.27 3.35 -8.47
N GLY A 235 -1.98 4.36 -7.96
CA GLY A 235 -1.88 5.73 -8.47
C GLY A 235 -0.48 6.34 -8.39
N PHE A 236 0.29 6.02 -7.35
CA PHE A 236 1.65 6.56 -7.16
C PHE A 236 2.68 5.99 -8.17
N LEU A 237 2.30 4.98 -8.98
CA LEU A 237 3.16 4.41 -10.03
C LEU A 237 3.11 5.20 -11.34
N GLY A 238 2.19 6.15 -11.45
CA GLY A 238 2.02 7.01 -12.61
C GLY A 238 0.72 7.81 -12.52
N ALA A 239 0.83 9.02 -11.94
CA ALA A 239 -0.32 9.86 -11.62
C ALA A 239 -1.23 10.13 -12.83
N THR A 240 -0.68 10.55 -13.97
CA THR A 240 -1.48 10.84 -15.17
C THR A 240 -1.82 9.57 -15.96
N ARG A 241 -0.85 8.67 -16.19
CA ARG A 241 -1.07 7.50 -17.05
C ARG A 241 -2.01 6.44 -16.46
N LEU A 242 -1.94 6.19 -15.15
CA LEU A 242 -2.72 5.11 -14.52
C LEU A 242 -4.07 5.62 -14.05
N MET A 243 -4.09 6.79 -13.40
CA MET A 243 -5.34 7.40 -12.98
C MET A 243 -6.10 8.01 -14.16
N GLY A 244 -5.41 8.26 -15.27
CA GLY A 244 -6.01 8.59 -16.56
C GLY A 244 -6.99 7.53 -17.07
N MET A 245 -6.89 6.28 -16.62
CA MET A 245 -7.91 5.26 -16.90
C MET A 245 -9.27 5.63 -16.28
N TYR A 246 -9.28 6.21 -15.08
CA TYR A 246 -10.51 6.65 -14.44
C TYR A 246 -11.05 7.93 -15.09
N ARG A 247 -10.16 8.85 -15.51
CA ARG A 247 -10.55 9.98 -16.34
C ARG A 247 -11.17 9.53 -17.65
N PHE A 248 -10.55 8.58 -18.36
CA PHE A 248 -11.10 8.01 -19.59
C PHE A 248 -12.44 7.33 -19.33
N GLY A 249 -12.56 6.59 -18.22
CA GLY A 249 -13.82 6.01 -17.77
C GLY A 249 -14.91 7.03 -17.43
N ASN A 250 -14.52 8.23 -17.01
CA ASN A 250 -15.41 9.39 -16.85
C ASN A 250 -15.85 9.94 -18.22
N MET A 251 -14.89 10.15 -19.12
CA MET A 251 -15.11 10.67 -20.48
C MET A 251 -16.01 9.79 -21.33
N LEU A 252 -16.06 8.49 -21.06
CA LEU A 252 -16.95 7.55 -21.75
C LEU A 252 -18.44 7.83 -21.49
N SER A 253 -18.80 8.78 -20.63
CA SER A 253 -20.16 9.34 -20.60
C SER A 253 -20.55 10.03 -21.91
N LEU A 254 -19.58 10.47 -22.73
CA LEU A 254 -19.85 10.99 -24.07
C LEU A 254 -20.32 9.90 -25.03
N LEU A 255 -19.77 8.68 -24.90
CA LEU A 255 -20.25 7.52 -25.67
C LEU A 255 -21.67 7.16 -25.24
N ASP A 256 -21.93 7.16 -23.93
CA ASP A 256 -23.26 6.92 -23.41
C ASP A 256 -24.29 7.94 -23.89
N ASP A 257 -23.94 9.23 -23.89
CA ASP A 257 -24.80 10.30 -24.41
C ASP A 257 -25.07 10.14 -25.91
N ASN A 258 -24.04 9.80 -26.69
CA ASN A 258 -24.17 9.55 -28.12
C ASN A 258 -25.12 8.38 -28.42
N LEU A 259 -25.22 7.39 -27.52
CA LEU A 259 -26.08 6.21 -27.69
C LEU A 259 -27.50 6.43 -27.17
N ARG A 260 -27.66 7.13 -26.04
CA ARG A 260 -28.96 7.27 -25.34
C ARG A 260 -29.60 8.65 -25.49
N GLU A 261 -28.86 9.65 -25.98
CA GLU A 261 -29.29 11.04 -26.20
C GLU A 261 -29.96 11.67 -24.97
N LYS A 262 -29.33 11.51 -23.79
CA LYS A 262 -29.90 11.90 -22.49
C LYS A 262 -29.41 13.24 -21.96
N GLY A 263 -28.36 13.79 -22.57
CA GLY A 263 -27.67 14.99 -22.14
C GLY A 263 -26.70 14.76 -20.99
N ALA A 264 -25.93 15.80 -20.69
CA ALA A 264 -24.81 15.75 -19.74
C ALA A 264 -25.21 15.41 -18.29
N GLU A 265 -26.46 15.66 -17.88
CA GLU A 265 -26.93 15.35 -16.52
C GLU A 265 -27.21 13.86 -16.33
N LYS A 266 -27.86 13.23 -17.31
CA LYS A 266 -28.36 11.86 -17.21
C LYS A 266 -27.43 10.80 -17.82
N SER A 267 -26.43 11.26 -18.58
CA SER A 267 -25.39 10.37 -19.11
C SER A 267 -24.50 9.83 -17.99
N LEU A 268 -24.17 8.55 -18.06
CA LEU A 268 -23.43 7.80 -17.06
C LEU A 268 -22.03 7.45 -17.55
N GLY A 269 -21.08 7.39 -16.63
CA GLY A 269 -19.73 6.92 -16.90
C GLY A 269 -19.61 5.42 -16.66
N THR A 270 -18.43 4.89 -16.95
CA THR A 270 -18.09 3.48 -16.67
C THR A 270 -17.96 3.20 -15.16
N ARG A 271 -17.57 1.96 -14.83
CA ARG A 271 -17.13 1.59 -13.48
C ARG A 271 -15.61 1.56 -13.40
N GLY A 272 -15.07 2.12 -12.32
CA GLY A 272 -13.66 2.02 -11.98
C GLY A 272 -13.42 0.95 -10.92
N PHE A 273 -12.38 0.13 -11.07
CA PHE A 273 -12.03 -0.83 -10.02
C PHE A 273 -11.15 -0.21 -8.94
N ASP A 274 -11.53 -0.45 -7.68
CA ASP A 274 -10.70 -0.12 -6.54
C ASP A 274 -9.40 -0.95 -6.53
N ASN A 275 -8.39 -0.44 -5.83
CA ASN A 275 -7.10 -1.12 -5.67
C ASN A 275 -6.82 -1.46 -4.21
N TYR A 276 -7.04 -0.51 -3.31
CA TYR A 276 -6.53 -0.57 -1.96
C TYR A 276 -7.23 -1.65 -1.12
N ALA A 277 -8.56 -1.74 -1.24
CA ALA A 277 -9.32 -2.79 -0.56
C ALA A 277 -9.09 -4.14 -1.23
N TRP A 278 -9.11 -4.22 -2.57
CA TRP A 278 -8.88 -5.47 -3.31
C TRP A 278 -7.53 -6.14 -2.99
N HIS A 279 -6.47 -5.34 -2.90
CA HIS A 279 -5.17 -5.86 -2.55
C HIS A 279 -5.09 -6.33 -1.09
N THR A 280 -6.14 -6.09 -0.28
CA THR A 280 -6.16 -6.25 1.18
C THR A 280 -5.09 -5.40 1.86
N ASP A 281 -4.73 -4.30 1.19
CA ASP A 281 -3.75 -3.32 1.62
C ASP A 281 -4.40 -2.28 2.55
N LEU A 282 -5.67 -1.94 2.31
CA LEU A 282 -6.50 -1.13 3.20
C LEU A 282 -6.63 -1.85 4.55
N PRO A 283 -6.23 -1.23 5.66
CA PRO A 283 -6.47 -1.75 6.99
C PRO A 283 -7.84 -1.31 7.51
N PRO A 284 -8.89 -2.15 7.43
CA PRO A 284 -10.27 -1.70 7.64
C PRO A 284 -10.54 -1.23 9.08
N GLY A 285 -9.75 -1.66 10.07
CA GLY A 285 -9.93 -1.17 11.44
C GLY A 285 -9.42 0.26 11.67
N HIS A 286 -8.57 0.79 10.79
CA HIS A 286 -8.12 2.20 10.87
C HIS A 286 -9.29 3.19 10.68
N PRO A 287 -10.04 3.17 9.55
CA PRO A 287 -11.19 4.07 9.38
C PRO A 287 -12.28 3.83 10.42
N MET A 288 -12.39 2.63 10.98
CA MET A 288 -13.33 2.36 12.08
C MET A 288 -12.93 3.03 13.40
N VAL A 289 -11.63 3.30 13.64
CA VAL A 289 -11.15 3.96 14.86
C VAL A 289 -11.11 5.49 14.69
N HIS A 290 -10.62 5.98 13.56
CA HIS A 290 -10.33 7.40 13.40
C HIS A 290 -11.00 8.07 12.18
N GLY A 291 -11.89 7.36 11.46
CA GLY A 291 -12.69 7.93 10.37
C GLY A 291 -11.94 8.28 9.08
N THR A 292 -10.61 8.23 9.08
CA THR A 292 -9.78 8.45 7.87
C THR A 292 -9.38 7.12 7.23
N GLN A 293 -9.14 7.12 5.90
CA GLN A 293 -8.85 5.91 5.14
C GLN A 293 -7.70 5.08 5.76
N THR A 294 -6.56 5.70 6.04
CA THR A 294 -5.39 5.10 6.72
C THR A 294 -4.43 6.21 7.17
N PHE A 295 -3.71 5.99 8.26
CA PHE A 295 -2.54 6.78 8.65
C PHE A 295 -1.30 5.91 8.71
N ASP A 296 -0.15 6.45 8.28
CA ASP A 296 1.15 5.82 8.50
C ASP A 296 2.12 6.79 9.14
N GLN A 297 3.05 6.22 9.90
CA GLN A 297 4.25 6.89 10.33
C GLN A 297 5.31 6.81 9.21
N GLU A 298 5.89 7.94 8.80
CA GLU A 298 7.05 7.89 7.89
C GLU A 298 8.24 7.25 8.60
N PHE A 299 9.07 6.49 7.88
CA PHE A 299 10.16 5.75 8.51
C PHE A 299 11.25 6.64 9.12
N ASN A 300 11.48 7.86 8.61
CA ASN A 300 12.35 8.82 9.27
C ASN A 300 11.93 9.14 10.70
N ASP A 301 10.63 9.09 11.00
CA ASP A 301 10.10 9.36 12.34
C ASP A 301 10.47 8.27 13.36
N PHE A 302 11.06 7.15 12.92
CA PHE A 302 11.70 6.19 13.82
C PHE A 302 12.79 6.84 14.67
N TRP A 303 13.40 7.95 14.22
CA TRP A 303 14.31 8.76 15.04
C TRP A 303 13.71 9.30 16.33
N ASN A 304 12.38 9.41 16.40
CA ASN A 304 11.69 9.90 17.58
C ASN A 304 11.15 8.74 18.44
N SER A 305 11.18 7.49 17.93
CA SER A 305 10.76 6.31 18.68
C SER A 305 11.82 5.84 19.67
N ASP A 306 11.37 5.29 20.81
CA ASP A 306 12.17 4.54 21.79
C ASP A 306 11.97 3.03 21.66
N LEU A 307 10.78 2.63 21.20
CA LEU A 307 10.38 1.25 20.96
C LEU A 307 9.66 1.17 19.62
N ILE A 308 10.00 0.17 18.82
CA ILE A 308 9.23 -0.23 17.64
C ILE A 308 8.69 -1.63 17.87
N VAL A 309 7.37 -1.79 17.72
CA VAL A 309 6.70 -3.09 17.68
C VAL A 309 6.29 -3.36 16.24
N MET A 310 7.00 -4.27 15.58
CA MET A 310 6.71 -4.71 14.21
C MET A 310 5.81 -5.94 14.22
N THR A 311 4.59 -5.82 13.70
CA THR A 311 3.62 -6.92 13.62
C THR A 311 3.36 -7.29 12.16
N GLY A 312 3.66 -8.54 11.78
CA GLY A 312 3.40 -9.02 10.42
C GLY A 312 4.16 -8.25 9.33
N LEU A 313 5.27 -7.60 9.68
CA LEU A 313 6.10 -6.77 8.80
C LEU A 313 7.54 -7.30 8.72
N ASN A 314 8.14 -7.20 7.54
CA ASN A 314 9.54 -7.52 7.30
C ASN A 314 10.23 -6.38 6.53
N LEU A 315 10.94 -5.52 7.26
CA LEU A 315 11.62 -4.36 6.70
C LEU A 315 12.83 -4.75 5.83
N VAL A 316 13.43 -5.93 6.05
CA VAL A 316 14.59 -6.37 5.25
C VAL A 316 14.17 -6.75 3.82
N SER A 317 13.05 -7.44 3.67
CA SER A 317 12.63 -7.97 2.36
C SER A 317 11.61 -7.08 1.66
N ASN A 318 10.70 -6.43 2.39
CA ASN A 318 9.60 -5.67 1.81
C ASN A 318 9.90 -4.17 1.70
N LYS A 319 10.80 -3.62 2.53
CA LYS A 319 11.14 -2.19 2.59
C LYS A 319 12.64 -1.91 2.43
N MET A 320 13.28 -2.55 1.44
CA MET A 320 14.74 -2.56 1.28
C MET A 320 15.39 -1.18 1.07
N ALA A 321 14.63 -0.17 0.65
CA ALA A 321 15.18 1.18 0.43
C ALA A 321 15.31 2.00 1.73
N ASP A 322 14.66 1.52 2.80
CA ASP A 322 14.47 2.24 4.06
C ASP A 322 15.13 1.65 5.32
N PRO A 323 15.98 0.59 5.28
CA PRO A 323 16.52 -0.02 6.49
C PRO A 323 17.57 0.85 7.21
N ILE A 324 17.84 2.08 6.76
CA ILE A 324 18.63 3.04 7.54
C ILE A 324 17.86 3.51 8.78
N TRP A 325 16.53 3.54 8.71
CA TRP A 325 15.70 4.16 9.71
C TRP A 325 15.58 3.36 11.00
N TRP A 326 15.35 2.05 10.92
CA TRP A 326 15.40 1.20 12.11
C TRP A 326 16.85 0.96 12.61
N GLN A 327 17.89 1.18 11.79
CA GLN A 327 19.28 1.17 12.25
C GLN A 327 19.55 2.37 13.14
N SER A 328 19.01 3.54 12.79
CA SER A 328 19.12 4.74 13.63
C SER A 328 18.46 4.56 15.00
N LEU A 329 17.43 3.72 15.10
CA LEU A 329 16.85 3.33 16.39
C LEU A 329 17.82 2.48 17.22
N ILE A 330 18.45 1.48 16.61
CA ILE A 330 19.48 0.63 17.26
C ILE A 330 20.65 1.49 17.75
N GLU A 331 21.15 2.42 16.92
CA GLU A 331 22.26 3.31 17.26
C GLU A 331 21.94 4.26 18.42
N ARG A 332 20.66 4.62 18.59
CA ARG A 332 20.17 5.42 19.73
C ARG A 332 19.77 4.56 20.93
N ASN A 333 20.08 3.26 20.91
CA ASN A 333 19.75 2.32 21.98
C ASN A 333 18.23 2.23 22.24
N GLY A 334 17.42 2.43 21.21
CA GLY A 334 16.00 2.08 21.21
C GLY A 334 15.80 0.58 20.99
N LYS A 335 14.59 0.10 21.29
CA LYS A 335 14.24 -1.32 21.22
C LYS A 335 13.41 -1.65 19.99
N ILE A 336 13.58 -2.85 19.48
CA ILE A 336 12.81 -3.42 18.38
C ILE A 336 12.24 -4.76 18.83
N VAL A 337 10.93 -4.92 18.73
CA VAL A 337 10.22 -6.19 18.92
C VAL A 337 9.60 -6.60 17.60
N VAL A 338 9.77 -7.87 17.23
CA VAL A 338 9.13 -8.46 16.05
C VAL A 338 8.09 -9.46 16.49
N VAL A 339 6.84 -9.26 16.09
CA VAL A 339 5.70 -10.15 16.29
C VAL A 339 5.36 -10.81 14.96
N SER A 340 5.64 -12.10 14.85
CA SER A 340 5.39 -12.90 13.64
C SER A 340 5.34 -14.40 13.95
N PRO A 341 4.56 -15.21 13.22
CA PRO A 341 4.54 -16.66 13.41
C PRO A 341 5.88 -17.34 13.13
N GLU A 342 6.65 -16.80 12.19
CA GLU A 342 7.96 -17.26 11.76
C GLU A 342 9.09 -16.32 12.19
N TYR A 343 10.29 -16.85 12.35
CA TYR A 343 11.51 -16.06 12.59
C TYR A 343 11.96 -15.42 11.27
N ASN A 344 11.36 -14.29 10.91
CA ASN A 344 11.53 -13.64 9.63
C ASN A 344 12.87 -12.88 9.50
N ALA A 345 13.14 -12.29 8.34
CA ALA A 345 14.41 -11.61 8.08
C ALA A 345 14.66 -10.36 8.94
N SER A 346 13.62 -9.79 9.56
CA SER A 346 13.72 -8.70 10.52
C SER A 346 14.04 -9.18 11.95
N SER A 347 13.66 -10.40 12.33
CA SER A 347 13.85 -10.94 13.67
C SER A 347 15.32 -10.96 14.17
N PRO A 348 16.36 -11.27 13.36
CA PRO A 348 17.75 -11.23 13.79
C PRO A 348 18.26 -9.85 14.23
N LYS A 349 17.56 -8.78 13.85
CA LYS A 349 17.89 -7.39 14.25
C LYS A 349 17.00 -6.85 15.36
N SER A 350 16.06 -7.66 15.85
CA SER A 350 15.21 -7.30 16.98
C SER A 350 15.87 -7.64 18.31
N ASP A 351 15.49 -6.94 19.38
CA ASP A 351 15.88 -7.29 20.75
C ASP A 351 15.28 -8.62 21.17
N TYR A 352 14.05 -8.91 20.73
CA TYR A 352 13.43 -10.21 20.86
C TYR A 352 12.28 -10.40 19.86
N TRP A 353 12.05 -11.66 19.54
CA TRP A 353 10.98 -12.12 18.67
C TRP A 353 9.85 -12.72 19.51
N VAL A 354 8.63 -12.35 19.17
CA VAL A 354 7.38 -12.85 19.76
C VAL A 354 6.73 -13.77 18.74
N GLN A 355 6.85 -15.07 18.97
CA GLN A 355 6.24 -16.08 18.09
C GLN A 355 4.74 -16.17 18.36
N ILE A 356 3.94 -15.60 17.47
CA ILE A 356 2.49 -15.58 17.60
C ILE A 356 1.83 -16.66 16.74
N ARG A 357 0.75 -17.28 17.23
CA ARG A 357 -0.15 -18.07 16.40
C ARG A 357 -0.81 -17.17 15.34
N ALA A 358 -0.70 -17.56 14.08
CA ALA A 358 -1.32 -16.87 12.94
C ALA A 358 -2.79 -16.49 13.20
N GLY A 359 -3.11 -15.18 13.10
CA GLY A 359 -4.46 -14.65 13.26
C GLY A 359 -4.92 -14.45 14.71
N SER A 360 -4.05 -14.66 15.71
CA SER A 360 -4.37 -14.46 17.13
C SER A 360 -3.95 -13.10 17.70
N ASP A 361 -3.51 -12.17 16.83
CA ASP A 361 -3.03 -10.83 17.18
C ASP A 361 -4.04 -10.01 18.00
N SER A 362 -5.34 -10.17 17.75
CA SER A 362 -6.39 -9.54 18.56
C SER A 362 -6.33 -10.01 20.02
N ALA A 363 -6.09 -11.30 20.26
CA ALA A 363 -5.98 -11.84 21.62
C ALA A 363 -4.74 -11.31 22.34
N LEU A 364 -3.60 -11.21 21.65
CA LEU A 364 -2.39 -10.59 22.20
C LEU A 364 -2.66 -9.14 22.63
N ASN A 365 -3.22 -8.33 21.74
CA ASN A 365 -3.47 -6.92 22.02
C ASN A 365 -4.55 -6.70 23.10
N LEU A 366 -5.62 -7.51 23.12
CA LEU A 366 -6.63 -7.47 24.20
C LEU A 366 -6.04 -7.88 25.55
N GLY A 367 -5.15 -8.88 25.58
CA GLY A 367 -4.42 -9.25 26.78
C GLY A 367 -3.55 -8.11 27.30
N ILE A 368 -2.78 -7.46 26.42
CA ILE A 368 -1.96 -6.29 26.76
C ILE A 368 -2.83 -5.13 27.25
N ALA A 369 -3.90 -4.79 26.53
CA ALA A 369 -4.81 -3.71 26.90
C ALA A 369 -5.48 -3.96 28.26
N GLY A 370 -5.94 -5.17 28.52
CA GLY A 370 -6.55 -5.54 29.80
C GLY A 370 -5.58 -5.44 30.98
N LEU A 371 -4.32 -5.81 30.78
CA LEU A 371 -3.27 -5.60 31.79
C LEU A 371 -3.05 -4.11 32.07
N ILE A 372 -2.93 -3.29 31.01
CA ILE A 372 -2.73 -1.85 31.14
C ILE A 372 -3.89 -1.18 31.87
N MET A 373 -5.13 -1.56 31.56
CA MET A 373 -6.34 -1.04 32.19
C MET A 373 -6.43 -1.43 33.68
N ARG A 374 -6.28 -2.73 34.01
CA ARG A 374 -6.43 -3.22 35.40
C ARG A 374 -5.28 -2.81 36.32
N GLU A 375 -4.08 -2.62 35.78
CA GLU A 375 -2.92 -2.14 36.53
C GLU A 375 -2.82 -0.60 36.55
N GLU A 376 -3.78 0.10 35.93
CA GLU A 376 -3.86 1.56 35.86
C GLU A 376 -2.57 2.22 35.33
N THR A 377 -1.95 1.59 34.32
CA THR A 377 -0.69 2.07 33.72
C THR A 377 -0.88 2.89 32.43
N TYR A 378 -2.13 3.17 32.07
CA TYR A 378 -2.50 3.97 30.91
C TYR A 378 -2.20 5.47 31.09
N LYS A 379 -2.20 6.23 29.99
CA LYS A 379 -2.04 7.69 29.98
C LYS A 379 -3.40 8.37 30.15
N ASP A 380 -3.81 8.59 31.41
CA ASP A 380 -5.14 9.08 31.80
C ASP A 380 -5.61 10.32 31.01
N ASP A 381 -4.83 11.40 30.99
CA ASP A 381 -5.17 12.62 30.23
C ASP A 381 -5.40 12.35 28.74
N PHE A 382 -4.53 11.54 28.11
CA PHE A 382 -4.65 11.23 26.69
C PHE A 382 -5.92 10.42 26.40
N VAL A 383 -6.16 9.40 27.22
CA VAL A 383 -7.34 8.53 27.15
C VAL A 383 -8.61 9.38 27.26
N LYS A 384 -8.68 10.33 28.19
CA LYS A 384 -9.84 11.22 28.35
C LYS A 384 -10.05 12.19 27.18
N LYS A 385 -8.95 12.74 26.63
CA LYS A 385 -9.00 13.78 25.59
C LYS A 385 -9.31 13.29 24.18
N PHE A 386 -8.85 12.09 23.83
CA PHE A 386 -8.73 11.67 22.43
C PHE A 386 -9.41 10.33 22.11
N THR A 387 -10.25 9.82 23.01
CA THR A 387 -10.91 8.53 22.81
C THR A 387 -12.38 8.57 23.22
N ASP A 388 -13.12 7.53 22.86
CA ASP A 388 -14.49 7.27 23.29
C ASP A 388 -14.58 6.53 24.63
N TYR A 389 -13.46 6.32 25.34
CA TYR A 389 -13.45 5.65 26.64
C TYR A 389 -14.34 6.31 27.71
N PRO A 390 -14.46 7.67 27.78
CA PRO A 390 -15.39 8.35 28.69
C PRO A 390 -16.88 8.26 28.29
N VAL A 391 -17.18 7.82 27.06
CA VAL A 391 -18.57 7.77 26.56
C VAL A 391 -19.39 6.77 27.36
N VAL A 392 -20.62 7.15 27.69
CA VAL A 392 -21.57 6.33 28.42
C VAL A 392 -22.44 5.50 27.48
N ILE A 393 -22.55 4.21 27.78
CA ILE A 393 -23.37 3.22 27.06
C ILE A 393 -24.56 2.82 27.93
N ARG A 394 -25.74 2.78 27.33
CA ARG A 394 -26.95 2.23 27.96
C ARG A 394 -26.88 0.70 27.99
N THR A 395 -27.07 0.09 29.15
CA THR A 395 -26.98 -1.38 29.30
C THR A 395 -28.22 -2.14 28.80
N ASP A 396 -29.35 -1.45 28.62
CA ASP A 396 -30.60 -2.03 28.10
C ASP A 396 -30.58 -2.25 26.58
N THR A 397 -29.89 -1.37 25.85
CA THR A 397 -29.88 -1.30 24.38
C THR A 397 -28.50 -1.52 23.79
N LEU A 398 -27.44 -1.44 24.60
CA LEU A 398 -26.03 -1.49 24.18
C LEU A 398 -25.68 -0.38 23.17
N LYS A 399 -26.35 0.76 23.27
CA LYS A 399 -26.12 1.96 22.45
C LYS A 399 -25.53 3.08 23.28
N VAL A 400 -24.81 3.99 22.62
CA VAL A 400 -24.35 5.26 23.20
C VAL A 400 -25.53 6.02 23.77
N LEU A 401 -25.42 6.50 25.01
CA LEU A 401 -26.37 7.45 25.58
C LEU A 401 -26.14 8.81 24.93
N ARG A 402 -27.16 9.32 24.26
CA ARG A 402 -27.10 10.62 23.58
C ARG A 402 -27.45 11.75 24.54
N ALA A 403 -26.88 12.93 24.33
CA ALA A 403 -27.14 14.06 25.23
C ALA A 403 -28.60 14.53 25.12
N GLU A 404 -29.22 14.42 23.96
CA GLU A 404 -30.65 14.71 23.76
C GLU A 404 -31.59 13.83 24.60
N ASP A 405 -31.13 12.66 25.06
CA ASP A 405 -31.91 11.76 25.92
C ASP A 405 -31.88 12.21 27.39
N VAL A 406 -31.04 13.17 27.78
CA VAL A 406 -30.83 13.61 29.16
C VAL A 406 -31.36 15.04 29.37
N PRO A 407 -32.51 15.22 30.05
CA PRO A 407 -33.12 16.54 30.20
C PRO A 407 -32.24 17.53 30.98
N GLY A 408 -32.01 18.71 30.41
CA GLY A 408 -31.29 19.81 31.07
C GLY A 408 -29.79 19.57 31.24
N ILE A 409 -29.21 18.62 30.49
CA ILE A 409 -27.78 18.33 30.52
C ILE A 409 -26.97 19.56 30.07
N ALA A 410 -25.85 19.82 30.76
CA ALA A 410 -24.87 20.79 30.30
C ALA A 410 -24.12 20.24 29.09
N MET A 411 -23.81 21.09 28.12
CA MET A 411 -23.17 20.70 26.87
C MET A 411 -21.78 21.33 26.71
N VAL A 412 -20.84 20.51 26.25
CA VAL A 412 -19.57 20.96 25.68
C VAL A 412 -19.67 20.85 24.16
N ASP A 413 -19.79 22.00 23.50
CA ASP A 413 -19.88 22.09 22.04
C ASP A 413 -18.96 23.20 21.54
N PRO A 414 -17.81 22.85 20.92
CA PRO A 414 -16.90 23.84 20.35
C PRO A 414 -17.30 24.32 18.95
N GLY A 415 -18.34 23.76 18.33
CA GLY A 415 -18.67 23.98 16.92
C GLY A 415 -17.69 23.28 15.96
N ASP A 416 -17.52 23.83 14.77
CA ASP A 416 -16.55 23.32 13.79
C ASP A 416 -15.12 23.69 14.20
N THR A 417 -14.26 22.68 14.29
CA THR A 417 -12.89 22.80 14.81
C THR A 417 -11.80 22.73 13.73
N TRP A 418 -12.20 22.56 12.46
CA TRP A 418 -11.29 22.57 11.31
C TRP A 418 -11.11 24.00 10.80
N LEU A 419 -10.12 24.69 11.36
CA LEU A 419 -9.84 26.10 11.08
C LEU A 419 -8.53 26.27 10.30
N ASP A 420 -8.44 27.30 9.45
CA ASP A 420 -7.18 27.74 8.85
C ASP A 420 -6.31 28.54 9.83
N GLU A 421 -5.17 29.03 9.34
CA GLU A 421 -4.24 29.87 10.12
C GLU A 421 -4.83 31.24 10.53
N HIS A 422 -5.98 31.62 9.99
CA HIS A 422 -6.72 32.84 10.34
C HIS A 422 -7.91 32.57 11.26
N GLY A 423 -8.19 31.30 11.58
CA GLY A 423 -9.31 30.89 12.43
C GLY A 423 -10.63 30.76 11.67
N GLU A 424 -10.62 30.75 10.34
CA GLU A 424 -11.81 30.57 9.51
C GLU A 424 -12.07 29.08 9.26
N VAL A 425 -13.34 28.68 9.22
CA VAL A 425 -13.74 27.28 9.00
C VAL A 425 -13.38 26.88 7.57
N VAL A 426 -12.51 25.89 7.43
CA VAL A 426 -12.11 25.33 6.12
C VAL A 426 -12.93 24.12 5.71
N GLN A 427 -13.59 23.48 6.67
CA GLN A 427 -14.44 22.33 6.44
C GLN A 427 -15.56 22.29 7.48
N GLU A 428 -16.79 22.41 7.00
CA GLU A 428 -17.99 22.17 7.81
C GLU A 428 -18.24 20.66 7.90
N MET A 429 -18.67 20.20 9.08
CA MET A 429 -19.09 18.81 9.24
C MET A 429 -20.50 18.61 8.71
N ASP A 430 -20.69 17.55 7.91
CA ASP A 430 -22.03 17.14 7.45
C ASP A 430 -22.97 16.93 8.64
N GLU A 431 -24.21 17.41 8.52
CA GLU A 431 -25.22 17.33 9.58
C GLU A 431 -25.46 15.90 10.06
N GLU A 432 -25.40 14.90 9.16
CA GLU A 432 -25.56 13.49 9.50
C GLU A 432 -24.43 12.94 10.39
N LEU A 433 -23.27 13.60 10.41
CA LEU A 433 -22.11 13.23 11.21
C LEU A 433 -22.09 13.95 12.57
N LYS A 434 -22.90 14.99 12.77
CA LYS A 434 -23.02 15.70 14.05
C LYS A 434 -23.72 14.80 15.07
N THR A 435 -23.00 14.42 16.12
CA THR A 435 -23.52 13.52 17.15
C THR A 435 -23.08 13.97 18.52
N SER A 436 -24.02 13.97 19.47
CA SER A 436 -23.74 14.22 20.89
C SER A 436 -23.55 12.90 21.65
N SER A 437 -22.76 12.93 22.72
CA SER A 437 -22.58 11.81 23.65
C SER A 437 -22.58 12.30 25.09
N VAL A 438 -22.68 11.39 26.05
CA VAL A 438 -22.63 11.71 27.49
C VAL A 438 -21.38 11.11 28.12
N MET A 439 -20.73 11.88 29.00
CA MET A 439 -19.72 11.43 29.95
C MET A 439 -20.19 11.70 31.39
N VAL A 440 -19.61 11.04 32.38
CA VAL A 440 -19.99 11.20 33.80
C VAL A 440 -18.79 11.62 34.64
N MET A 441 -19.03 12.62 35.49
CA MET A 441 -18.06 13.10 36.46
C MET A 441 -18.05 12.21 37.72
N LYS A 442 -16.98 12.26 38.51
CA LYS A 442 -16.81 11.49 39.76
C LYS A 442 -17.87 11.80 40.82
N ASP A 443 -18.52 12.96 40.75
CA ASP A 443 -19.65 13.33 41.61
C ASP A 443 -21.00 12.74 41.13
N GLY A 444 -21.00 12.03 40.00
CA GLY A 444 -22.17 11.44 39.36
C GLY A 444 -22.88 12.34 38.35
N THR A 445 -22.38 13.56 38.10
CA THR A 445 -23.01 14.51 37.18
C THR A 445 -22.77 14.11 35.72
N PRO A 446 -23.82 13.93 34.89
CA PRO A 446 -23.66 13.73 33.46
C PRO A 446 -23.38 15.05 32.75
N ILE A 447 -22.41 15.05 31.83
CA ILE A 447 -22.11 16.16 30.93
C ILE A 447 -22.20 15.66 29.50
N GLY A 448 -22.95 16.37 28.67
CA GLY A 448 -23.05 16.09 27.26
C GLY A 448 -21.91 16.77 26.50
N PHE A 449 -21.45 16.15 25.43
CA PHE A 449 -20.40 16.72 24.59
C PHE A 449 -20.59 16.35 23.11
N ASP A 450 -20.21 17.28 22.23
CA ASP A 450 -20.15 17.06 20.80
C ASP A 450 -18.90 16.26 20.42
N ARG A 451 -18.96 15.52 19.31
CA ARG A 451 -17.82 14.75 18.80
C ARG A 451 -16.57 15.57 18.47
N ASN A 452 -16.71 16.89 18.25
CA ASN A 452 -15.59 17.81 18.04
C ASN A 452 -14.94 18.27 19.35
N ALA A 453 -15.53 17.97 20.51
CA ALA A 453 -14.96 18.23 21.81
C ALA A 453 -13.83 17.24 22.14
N VAL A 454 -12.69 17.41 21.48
CA VAL A 454 -11.47 16.61 21.66
C VAL A 454 -10.29 17.50 22.03
N GLY A 455 -9.30 16.94 22.74
CA GLY A 455 -8.10 17.68 23.14
C GLY A 455 -8.42 18.96 23.95
N ASP A 456 -7.83 20.08 23.55
CA ASP A 456 -7.97 21.37 24.25
C ASP A 456 -9.41 21.92 24.22
N TYR A 457 -10.21 21.54 23.21
CA TYR A 457 -11.63 21.92 23.12
C TYR A 457 -12.45 21.26 24.23
N LEU A 458 -12.16 20.00 24.54
CA LEU A 458 -12.80 19.29 25.66
C LEU A 458 -12.46 19.95 26.99
N GLU A 459 -11.17 20.25 27.23
CA GLU A 459 -10.71 20.89 28.47
C GLU A 459 -11.33 22.26 28.68
N THR A 460 -11.34 23.09 27.63
CA THR A 460 -11.93 24.43 27.68
C THR A 460 -13.44 24.36 27.96
N GLY A 461 -14.12 23.40 27.34
CA GLY A 461 -15.53 23.12 27.57
C GLY A 461 -15.84 22.65 28.99
N LEU A 462 -15.04 21.73 29.54
CA LEU A 462 -15.17 21.26 30.92
C LEU A 462 -14.92 22.39 31.92
N ALA A 463 -13.88 23.20 31.71
CA ALA A 463 -13.55 24.33 32.58
C ALA A 463 -14.70 25.35 32.62
N SER A 464 -15.37 25.59 31.49
CA SER A 464 -16.55 26.44 31.40
C SER A 464 -17.74 25.91 32.21
N ASN A 465 -17.77 24.60 32.46
CA ASN A 465 -18.75 23.91 33.29
C ASN A 465 -18.26 23.64 34.72
N GLY A 466 -17.10 24.18 35.12
CA GLY A 466 -16.54 24.04 36.46
C GLY A 466 -15.83 22.70 36.73
N TYR A 467 -15.53 21.93 35.68
CA TYR A 467 -14.87 20.63 35.76
C TYR A 467 -13.48 20.65 35.11
N THR A 468 -12.69 19.66 35.46
CA THR A 468 -11.38 19.36 34.87
C THR A 468 -11.35 17.91 34.38
N LEU A 469 -10.28 17.51 33.69
CA LEU A 469 -10.12 16.10 33.29
C LEU A 469 -10.07 15.15 34.50
N ASP A 470 -9.54 15.61 35.63
CA ASP A 470 -9.46 14.82 36.86
C ASP A 470 -10.85 14.45 37.40
N ASP A 471 -11.89 15.19 37.01
CA ASP A 471 -13.26 14.94 37.43
C ASP A 471 -13.96 13.87 36.58
N ILE A 472 -13.42 13.50 35.41
CA ILE A 472 -13.98 12.42 34.58
C ILE A 472 -13.72 11.07 35.24
N ASP A 473 -14.78 10.26 35.39
CA ASP A 473 -14.66 8.87 35.85
C ASP A 473 -14.68 7.89 34.67
N LEU A 474 -13.51 7.36 34.33
CA LEU A 474 -13.37 6.38 33.26
C LEU A 474 -13.96 5.03 33.64
N ASN A 475 -13.90 4.59 34.90
CA ASN A 475 -14.32 3.26 35.32
C ASN A 475 -15.71 3.28 35.96
N TRP A 476 -16.62 4.04 35.36
CA TRP A 476 -17.92 4.34 35.96
C TRP A 476 -19.00 3.33 35.56
N SER A 477 -19.85 2.98 36.54
CA SER A 477 -21.11 2.28 36.33
C SER A 477 -22.17 2.86 37.27
N GLY A 478 -23.36 3.15 36.77
CA GLY A 478 -24.43 3.70 37.58
C GLY A 478 -25.73 3.88 36.81
N THR A 479 -26.54 4.83 37.26
CA THR A 479 -27.82 5.12 36.63
C THR A 479 -27.86 6.60 36.24
N VAL A 480 -28.28 6.89 35.00
CA VAL A 480 -28.51 8.25 34.51
C VAL A 480 -30.01 8.44 34.34
N ALA A 481 -30.52 9.59 34.80
CA ALA A 481 -31.91 9.97 34.57
C ALA A 481 -32.07 10.47 33.12
N THR A 482 -32.90 9.80 32.34
CA THR A 482 -33.21 10.12 30.95
C THR A 482 -34.69 10.50 30.80
N SER A 483 -35.07 10.97 29.61
CA SER A 483 -36.47 11.18 29.22
C SER A 483 -37.34 9.91 29.36
N ASP A 484 -36.75 8.73 29.18
CA ASP A 484 -37.41 7.42 29.32
C ASP A 484 -37.41 6.87 30.76
N GLY A 485 -36.81 7.61 31.71
CA GLY A 485 -36.63 7.19 33.10
C GLY A 485 -35.17 6.92 33.47
N SER A 486 -34.97 6.25 34.60
CA SER A 486 -33.62 5.96 35.13
C SER A 486 -33.01 4.76 34.40
N ILE A 487 -31.92 4.96 33.64
CA ILE A 487 -31.30 3.93 32.81
C ILE A 487 -29.94 3.53 33.39
N ASN A 488 -29.73 2.22 33.56
CA ASN A 488 -28.44 1.67 33.95
C ASN A 488 -27.42 1.83 32.82
N THR A 489 -26.28 2.38 33.15
CA THR A 489 -25.29 2.88 32.21
C THR A 489 -23.89 2.59 32.71
N ARG A 490 -22.95 2.44 31.76
CA ARG A 490 -21.55 2.14 32.02
C ARG A 490 -20.70 2.88 31.01
N THR A 491 -19.50 3.30 31.37
CA THR A 491 -18.57 3.87 30.39
C THR A 491 -18.05 2.80 29.45
N THR A 492 -17.66 3.20 28.23
CA THR A 492 -16.99 2.33 27.26
C THR A 492 -15.73 1.70 27.86
N PHE A 493 -14.95 2.45 28.63
CA PHE A 493 -13.76 1.93 29.33
C PHE A 493 -14.09 0.83 30.34
N ASN A 494 -15.14 1.00 31.14
CA ASN A 494 -15.61 -0.02 32.08
C ASN A 494 -16.08 -1.30 31.36
N LEU A 495 -16.71 -1.17 30.18
CA LEU A 495 -17.06 -2.32 29.34
C LEU A 495 -15.83 -3.03 28.75
N TYR A 496 -14.76 -2.29 28.40
CA TYR A 496 -13.50 -2.90 27.97
C TYR A 496 -12.76 -3.62 29.10
N ILE A 497 -12.86 -3.14 30.34
CA ILE A 497 -12.36 -3.88 31.51
C ILE A 497 -13.03 -5.25 31.57
N GLU A 498 -14.37 -5.30 31.49
CA GLU A 498 -15.12 -6.56 31.46
C GLU A 498 -14.73 -7.45 30.27
N LEU A 499 -14.69 -6.88 29.06
CA LEU A 499 -14.29 -7.62 27.86
C LEU A 499 -12.92 -8.29 28.02
N THR A 500 -12.00 -7.61 28.70
CA THR A 500 -10.62 -8.09 28.87
C THR A 500 -10.42 -8.98 30.09
N GLU A 501 -11.44 -9.24 30.91
CA GLU A 501 -11.36 -10.17 32.06
C GLU A 501 -10.96 -11.58 31.62
N GLU A 502 -11.47 -12.04 30.47
CA GLU A 502 -11.13 -13.34 29.89
C GLU A 502 -9.73 -13.36 29.24
N TYR A 503 -9.15 -12.19 28.97
CA TYR A 503 -7.80 -12.03 28.40
C TYR A 503 -6.77 -11.85 29.52
N THR A 504 -6.72 -12.82 30.44
CA THR A 504 -5.64 -12.93 31.44
C THR A 504 -4.32 -13.28 30.76
N LEU A 505 -3.18 -13.17 31.47
CA LEU A 505 -1.88 -13.63 30.96
C LEU A 505 -1.93 -15.09 30.51
N ALA A 506 -2.48 -15.97 31.36
CA ALA A 506 -2.60 -17.40 31.08
C ALA A 506 -3.48 -17.70 29.86
N ASN A 507 -4.64 -17.04 29.75
CA ASN A 507 -5.54 -17.24 28.61
C ASN A 507 -4.95 -16.66 27.33
N THR A 508 -4.35 -15.47 27.39
CA THR A 508 -3.68 -14.84 26.24
C THR A 508 -2.54 -15.74 25.75
N SER A 509 -1.74 -16.28 26.67
CA SER A 509 -0.68 -17.23 26.34
C SER A 509 -1.22 -18.47 25.62
N LYS A 510 -2.29 -19.06 26.13
CA LYS A 510 -2.95 -20.22 25.51
C LYS A 510 -3.54 -19.93 24.13
N LEU A 511 -4.11 -18.74 23.92
CA LEU A 511 -4.73 -18.35 22.64
C LEU A 511 -3.68 -18.05 21.57
N THR A 512 -2.56 -17.46 21.98
CA THR A 512 -1.52 -16.93 21.08
C THR A 512 -0.32 -17.84 20.90
N ASP A 513 -0.19 -18.89 21.72
CA ASP A 513 1.01 -19.73 21.87
C ASP A 513 2.26 -18.94 22.36
N ILE A 514 2.11 -17.69 22.83
CA ILE A 514 3.20 -16.86 23.37
C ILE A 514 3.36 -17.13 24.88
N PRO A 515 4.58 -17.35 25.40
CA PRO A 515 4.79 -17.49 26.85
C PRO A 515 4.32 -16.28 27.66
N GLU A 516 3.70 -16.50 28.82
CA GLU A 516 3.21 -15.43 29.70
C GLU A 516 4.27 -14.38 30.03
N GLU A 517 5.50 -14.83 30.30
CA GLU A 517 6.66 -13.97 30.57
C GLU A 517 7.02 -13.05 29.40
N THR A 518 6.79 -13.50 28.17
CA THR A 518 7.04 -12.71 26.95
C THR A 518 5.93 -11.69 26.73
N ILE A 519 4.67 -12.07 26.98
CA ILE A 519 3.53 -11.13 26.94
C ILE A 519 3.76 -10.03 27.98
N ARG A 520 4.08 -10.40 29.22
CA ARG A 520 4.38 -9.46 30.29
C ARG A 520 5.52 -8.52 29.92
N LYS A 521 6.65 -9.07 29.45
CA LYS A 521 7.80 -8.28 29.02
C LYS A 521 7.43 -7.26 27.93
N LEU A 522 6.63 -7.67 26.95
CA LEU A 522 6.15 -6.78 25.89
C LEU A 522 5.25 -5.66 26.46
N THR A 523 4.31 -5.99 27.35
CA THR A 523 3.47 -4.99 28.04
C THR A 523 4.32 -3.97 28.79
N ASP A 524 5.27 -4.44 29.60
CA ASP A 524 6.12 -3.58 30.42
C ASP A 524 7.01 -2.66 29.55
N ASP A 525 7.56 -3.20 28.45
CA ASP A 525 8.35 -2.41 27.50
C ASP A 525 7.50 -1.32 26.82
N ILE A 526 6.26 -1.64 26.43
CA ILE A 526 5.31 -0.68 25.83
C ILE A 526 4.94 0.43 26.83
N VAL A 527 4.61 0.09 28.07
CA VAL A 527 4.23 1.04 29.11
C VAL A 527 5.39 1.97 29.49
N LYS A 528 6.62 1.44 29.51
CA LYS A 528 7.82 2.18 29.91
C LYS A 528 8.37 3.10 28.82
N ALA A 529 8.22 2.73 27.56
CA ALA A 529 8.69 3.54 26.44
C ALA A 529 7.95 4.89 26.38
N LYS A 530 8.65 5.98 26.03
CA LYS A 530 7.98 7.29 25.90
C LYS A 530 7.26 7.36 24.58
N ASN A 531 7.91 6.91 23.50
CA ASN A 531 7.37 6.88 22.15
C ASN A 531 7.44 5.46 21.56
N VAL A 532 6.28 4.87 21.27
CA VAL A 532 6.15 3.54 20.68
C VAL A 532 5.59 3.65 19.26
N GLY A 533 6.40 3.24 18.28
CA GLY A 533 5.94 3.03 16.91
C GLY A 533 5.34 1.64 16.77
N PHE A 534 4.05 1.55 16.46
CA PHE A 534 3.38 0.29 16.14
C PHE A 534 3.34 0.15 14.61
N LEU A 535 4.12 -0.78 14.08
CA LEU A 535 4.28 -0.97 12.64
C LEU A 535 3.54 -2.23 12.22
N THR A 536 2.53 -2.06 11.38
CA THR A 536 1.65 -3.13 10.94
C THR A 536 1.90 -3.42 9.47
N GLY A 537 2.26 -4.67 9.19
CA GLY A 537 2.47 -5.15 7.83
C GLY A 537 1.28 -5.94 7.31
N MET A 538 1.37 -6.36 6.06
CA MET A 538 0.33 -7.17 5.42
C MET A 538 0.19 -8.56 6.03
N GLY A 539 1.21 -9.03 6.78
CA GLY A 539 1.15 -10.29 7.49
C GLY A 539 0.05 -10.35 8.55
N SER A 540 -0.38 -9.23 9.11
CA SER A 540 -1.55 -9.15 10.02
C SER A 540 -2.79 -8.56 9.33
N ASN A 541 -2.61 -7.80 8.24
CA ASN A 541 -3.73 -7.18 7.54
C ASN A 541 -4.46 -8.12 6.57
N MET A 542 -3.84 -9.19 6.09
CA MET A 542 -4.44 -10.13 5.13
C MET A 542 -5.19 -11.30 5.80
N TYR A 543 -5.88 -11.03 6.91
CA TYR A 543 -6.76 -11.97 7.60
C TYR A 543 -8.23 -11.52 7.52
N PHE A 544 -9.14 -12.46 7.67
CA PHE A 544 -10.59 -12.19 7.65
C PHE A 544 -11.04 -11.24 8.79
N HIS A 545 -10.40 -11.31 9.95
CA HIS A 545 -10.68 -10.46 11.12
C HIS A 545 -9.65 -9.34 11.31
N ASN A 546 -9.06 -8.83 10.22
CA ASN A 546 -8.04 -7.78 10.26
C ASN A 546 -8.56 -6.47 10.88
N ASP A 547 -9.85 -6.16 10.70
CA ASP A 547 -10.57 -5.07 11.32
C ASP A 547 -10.44 -5.10 12.85
N LEU A 548 -10.66 -6.28 13.45
CA LEU A 548 -10.49 -6.50 14.89
C LEU A 548 -9.03 -6.44 15.31
N ILE A 549 -8.10 -6.98 14.51
CA ILE A 549 -6.66 -6.92 14.80
C ILE A 549 -6.17 -5.48 14.87
N ASN A 550 -6.50 -4.68 13.84
CA ASN A 550 -6.13 -3.26 13.78
C ASN A 550 -6.73 -2.48 14.96
N ARG A 551 -8.04 -2.67 15.24
CA ARG A 551 -8.72 -2.02 16.36
C ARG A 551 -8.10 -2.38 17.70
N ALA A 552 -7.78 -3.66 17.93
CA ALA A 552 -7.16 -4.10 19.18
C ALA A 552 -5.76 -3.50 19.37
N GLN A 553 -4.98 -3.35 18.30
CA GLN A 553 -3.69 -2.66 18.36
C GLN A 553 -3.85 -1.17 18.70
N TYR A 554 -4.87 -0.51 18.14
CA TYR A 554 -5.22 0.86 18.53
C TYR A 554 -5.62 0.97 19.99
N LEU A 555 -6.28 -0.02 20.60
CA LEU A 555 -6.56 0.00 22.05
C LEU A 555 -5.26 0.16 22.86
N VAL A 556 -4.23 -0.62 22.52
CA VAL A 556 -2.91 -0.52 23.20
C VAL A 556 -2.27 0.84 22.92
N ALA A 557 -2.29 1.30 21.67
CA ALA A 557 -1.68 2.58 21.27
C ALA A 557 -2.36 3.80 21.92
N THR A 558 -3.69 3.81 22.06
CA THR A 558 -4.43 4.90 22.70
C THR A 558 -4.28 4.87 24.22
N LEU A 559 -4.35 3.69 24.86
CA LEU A 559 -4.10 3.55 26.30
C LEU A 559 -2.70 4.03 26.69
N THR A 560 -1.72 3.89 25.80
CA THR A 560 -0.32 4.28 26.05
C THR A 560 0.00 5.68 25.53
N GLY A 561 -0.99 6.40 24.98
CA GLY A 561 -0.83 7.76 24.47
C GLY A 561 0.18 7.88 23.33
N ASN A 562 0.18 6.93 22.41
CA ASN A 562 1.14 6.83 21.30
C ASN A 562 0.57 7.20 19.93
N VAL A 563 -0.69 7.67 19.84
CA VAL A 563 -1.27 8.16 18.59
C VAL A 563 -1.08 9.68 18.48
N GLY A 564 -0.61 10.16 17.32
CA GLY A 564 -0.54 11.60 17.01
C GLY A 564 0.67 12.36 17.58
N LYS A 565 1.77 11.67 17.93
CA LYS A 565 3.00 12.31 18.44
C LYS A 565 4.25 11.82 17.70
N PRO A 566 5.35 12.61 17.66
CA PRO A 566 6.60 12.18 17.05
C PRO A 566 7.09 10.85 17.64
N GLY A 567 7.44 9.90 16.78
CA GLY A 567 7.93 8.58 17.16
C GLY A 567 6.85 7.59 17.56
N GLY A 568 5.57 7.98 17.52
CA GLY A 568 4.44 7.11 17.85
C GLY A 568 3.31 7.21 16.82
N ASN A 569 2.81 6.05 16.41
CA ASN A 569 1.52 5.89 15.73
C ASN A 569 1.24 4.39 15.57
N VAL A 570 0.08 4.04 15.03
CA VAL A 570 -0.15 2.74 14.39
C VAL A 570 -0.07 2.94 12.88
N GLY A 571 1.02 2.52 12.26
CA GLY A 571 1.25 2.69 10.82
C GLY A 571 0.99 1.41 10.03
N SER A 572 0.37 1.52 8.85
CA SER A 572 0.08 0.37 7.98
C SER A 572 0.93 0.39 6.70
N TYR A 573 1.89 -0.51 6.62
CA TYR A 573 2.88 -0.50 5.54
C TYR A 573 2.52 -1.50 4.44
N ALA A 574 1.64 -1.07 3.54
CA ALA A 574 1.15 -1.83 2.40
C ALA A 574 1.87 -1.44 1.09
N GLY A 575 1.13 -1.35 -0.04
CA GLY A 575 1.59 -0.82 -1.32
C GLY A 575 1.56 0.72 -1.47
N ASN A 576 1.81 1.20 -2.68
CA ASN A 576 1.80 2.61 -3.11
C ASN A 576 0.38 3.23 -3.21
N TYR A 577 -0.36 3.31 -2.11
CA TYR A 577 -1.79 3.70 -2.12
C TYR A 577 -2.07 5.21 -1.94
N LYS A 578 -1.12 6.00 -1.40
CA LYS A 578 -1.30 7.42 -1.04
C LYS A 578 -1.32 8.39 -2.23
N ALA A 579 -2.29 8.21 -3.12
CA ALA A 579 -2.56 9.13 -4.23
C ALA A 579 -2.87 10.59 -3.83
N PRO A 580 -3.48 10.89 -2.66
CA PRO A 580 -3.78 12.27 -2.26
C PRO A 580 -2.57 13.20 -2.11
N VAL A 581 -1.33 12.69 -2.08
CA VAL A 581 -0.12 13.53 -2.16
C VAL A 581 -0.12 14.41 -3.43
N PHE A 582 -0.82 13.99 -4.47
CA PHE A 582 -1.09 14.82 -5.65
C PHE A 582 -2.46 15.51 -5.52
N ASN A 583 -2.52 16.65 -4.85
CA ASN A 583 -3.77 17.38 -4.58
C ASN A 583 -4.64 17.65 -5.82
N GLY A 584 -4.04 17.82 -7.01
CA GLY A 584 -4.78 18.04 -8.27
C GLY A 584 -5.34 16.78 -8.94
N LEU A 585 -4.98 15.58 -8.46
CA LEU A 585 -5.36 14.32 -9.08
C LEU A 585 -6.87 14.03 -9.05
N PRO A 586 -7.61 14.30 -7.96
CA PRO A 586 -9.07 14.20 -7.98
C PRO A 586 -9.71 15.11 -9.04
N SER A 587 -9.26 16.36 -9.17
CA SER A 587 -9.73 17.29 -10.21
C SER A 587 -9.45 16.75 -11.62
N TYR A 588 -8.27 16.15 -11.83
CA TYR A 588 -7.88 15.57 -13.12
C TYR A 588 -8.79 14.41 -13.55
N ILE A 589 -9.20 13.56 -12.61
CA ILE A 589 -10.10 12.42 -12.86
C ILE A 589 -11.53 12.90 -13.07
N ALA A 590 -11.97 13.84 -12.25
CA ALA A 590 -13.35 14.33 -12.22
C ALA A 590 -13.65 15.45 -13.21
N GLU A 591 -12.69 15.86 -14.06
CA GLU A 591 -12.90 16.92 -15.05
C GLU A 591 -14.16 16.64 -15.88
N ASP A 592 -14.98 17.68 -16.07
CA ASP A 592 -16.28 17.56 -16.72
C ASP A 592 -16.13 17.11 -18.20
N PRO A 593 -16.67 15.94 -18.57
CA PRO A 593 -16.61 15.47 -19.96
C PRO A 593 -17.30 16.37 -20.98
N PHE A 594 -18.31 17.13 -20.55
CA PHE A 594 -19.16 17.96 -21.41
C PHE A 594 -18.77 19.45 -21.40
N ASP A 595 -17.91 19.86 -20.47
CA ASP A 595 -17.44 21.25 -20.34
C ASP A 595 -15.99 21.28 -19.82
N GLN A 596 -15.06 20.81 -20.66
CA GLN A 596 -13.64 20.72 -20.33
C GLN A 596 -13.00 22.09 -20.11
N THR A 597 -12.04 22.17 -19.19
CA THR A 597 -11.30 23.40 -18.89
C THR A 597 -10.16 23.55 -19.89
N MET A 598 -10.38 24.37 -20.92
CA MET A 598 -9.39 24.58 -22.01
C MET A 598 -8.35 25.66 -21.71
N ASP A 599 -8.59 26.51 -20.71
CA ASP A 599 -7.66 27.57 -20.30
C ASP A 599 -6.59 27.00 -19.34
N PRO A 600 -5.30 26.97 -19.74
CA PRO A 600 -4.24 26.39 -18.93
C PRO A 600 -3.85 27.26 -17.72
N THR A 601 -4.43 28.45 -17.57
CA THR A 601 -4.14 29.39 -16.47
C THR A 601 -5.09 29.24 -15.28
N VAL A 602 -6.14 28.44 -15.42
CA VAL A 602 -7.11 28.17 -14.35
C VAL A 602 -6.44 27.39 -13.22
N ASP A 603 -6.72 27.78 -11.97
CA ASP A 603 -6.25 27.06 -10.79
C ASP A 603 -6.87 25.66 -10.74
N GLY A 604 -6.10 24.65 -10.31
CA GLY A 604 -6.57 23.26 -10.24
C GLY A 604 -7.81 23.06 -9.34
N ARG A 605 -8.06 23.98 -8.41
CA ARG A 605 -9.27 24.01 -7.58
C ARG A 605 -10.52 24.38 -8.38
N ASP A 606 -10.37 25.25 -9.36
CA ASP A 606 -11.42 25.86 -10.18
C ASP A 606 -11.71 25.09 -11.49
N ILE A 607 -10.99 23.98 -11.72
CA ILE A 607 -11.31 23.05 -12.81
C ILE A 607 -12.77 22.62 -12.68
N LYS A 608 -13.50 22.66 -13.80
CA LYS A 608 -14.90 22.21 -13.88
C LYS A 608 -14.95 20.70 -13.68
N LYS A 609 -15.73 20.25 -12.69
CA LYS A 609 -15.78 18.84 -12.28
C LYS A 609 -17.18 18.28 -12.44
N ARG A 610 -17.28 17.10 -13.05
CA ARG A 610 -18.49 16.29 -13.15
C ARG A 610 -18.09 14.82 -13.18
N MET A 611 -18.15 14.16 -12.02
CA MET A 611 -17.81 12.75 -11.89
C MET A 611 -19.01 11.88 -12.26
N LYS A 612 -18.91 11.17 -13.37
CA LYS A 612 -19.86 10.19 -13.90
C LYS A 612 -19.41 8.74 -13.69
N LEU A 613 -18.10 8.51 -13.60
CA LEU A 613 -17.54 7.21 -13.21
C LEU A 613 -17.89 6.90 -11.75
N VAL A 614 -18.19 5.64 -11.46
CA VAL A 614 -18.41 5.16 -10.09
C VAL A 614 -17.47 4.00 -9.80
N PHE A 615 -16.87 3.98 -8.61
CA PHE A 615 -15.99 2.90 -8.21
C PHE A 615 -16.76 1.67 -7.73
N GLU A 616 -16.18 0.49 -7.94
CA GLU A 616 -16.64 -0.78 -7.37
C GLU A 616 -15.43 -1.71 -7.14
N SER A 617 -15.67 -2.85 -6.50
CA SER A 617 -14.59 -3.78 -6.15
C SER A 617 -14.53 -5.02 -7.04
N VAL A 618 -13.31 -5.46 -7.36
CA VAL A 618 -13.11 -6.72 -8.10
C VAL A 618 -13.38 -7.96 -7.22
N HIS A 619 -13.53 -7.81 -5.90
CA HIS A 619 -13.82 -8.94 -4.99
C HIS A 619 -15.07 -9.72 -5.40
N PHE A 620 -16.06 -9.08 -6.01
CA PHE A 620 -17.30 -9.73 -6.44
C PHE A 620 -17.08 -10.74 -7.59
N TRP A 621 -15.94 -10.69 -8.28
CA TRP A 621 -15.55 -11.74 -9.23
C TRP A 621 -15.27 -13.08 -8.53
N ASP A 622 -14.83 -13.06 -7.28
CA ASP A 622 -14.65 -14.29 -6.49
C ASP A 622 -16.01 -14.92 -6.14
N HIS A 623 -17.08 -14.13 -6.21
CA HIS A 623 -18.46 -14.58 -6.17
C HIS A 623 -19.12 -14.67 -7.57
N GLY A 624 -18.33 -14.91 -8.61
CA GLY A 624 -18.85 -15.20 -9.94
C GLY A 624 -19.42 -13.99 -10.68
N ASP A 625 -18.93 -12.78 -10.36
CA ASP A 625 -19.41 -11.48 -10.87
C ASP A 625 -20.84 -11.19 -10.38
N LYS A 626 -21.11 -11.44 -9.09
CA LYS A 626 -22.42 -11.24 -8.46
C LYS A 626 -22.27 -10.66 -7.05
N PRO A 627 -23.28 -9.93 -6.55
CA PRO A 627 -23.34 -9.56 -5.14
C PRO A 627 -23.54 -10.80 -4.25
N LEU A 628 -23.06 -10.71 -3.03
CA LEU A 628 -23.35 -11.70 -1.99
C LEU A 628 -24.80 -11.52 -1.50
N ILE A 629 -25.65 -12.47 -1.88
CA ILE A 629 -27.05 -12.55 -1.46
C ILE A 629 -27.26 -13.90 -0.79
N ILE A 630 -27.78 -13.89 0.43
CA ILE A 630 -28.00 -15.09 1.25
C ILE A 630 -29.47 -15.22 1.62
N ASP A 631 -30.01 -16.42 1.59
CA ASP A 631 -31.33 -16.71 2.14
C ASP A 631 -31.16 -17.19 3.59
N THR A 632 -31.59 -16.38 4.55
CA THR A 632 -31.55 -16.75 5.97
C THR A 632 -32.91 -17.29 6.42
N PRO A 633 -32.95 -18.24 7.39
CA PRO A 633 -34.21 -18.74 7.91
C PRO A 633 -35.12 -17.68 8.55
N LYS A 634 -34.55 -16.57 9.04
CA LYS A 634 -35.27 -15.53 9.80
C LYS A 634 -35.69 -14.35 8.91
N GLU A 635 -34.81 -13.93 8.01
CA GLU A 635 -34.96 -12.68 7.25
C GLU A 635 -35.26 -12.96 5.77
N GLY A 636 -35.23 -14.22 5.33
CA GLY A 636 -35.38 -14.58 3.93
C GLY A 636 -34.20 -14.08 3.11
N ARG A 637 -34.47 -13.49 1.94
CA ARG A 637 -33.44 -12.96 1.04
C ARG A 637 -32.78 -11.71 1.64
N VAL A 638 -31.49 -11.82 1.97
CA VAL A 638 -30.67 -10.73 2.52
C VAL A 638 -29.56 -10.38 1.54
N VAL A 639 -29.49 -9.11 1.16
CA VAL A 639 -28.46 -8.56 0.27
C VAL A 639 -27.30 -8.03 1.13
N VAL A 640 -26.32 -8.90 1.41
CA VAL A 640 -25.19 -8.58 2.31
C VAL A 640 -24.27 -7.51 1.75
N THR A 641 -24.17 -7.42 0.41
CA THR A 641 -23.30 -6.45 -0.27
C THR A 641 -23.71 -4.99 -0.01
N GLY A 642 -25.00 -4.76 0.28
CA GLY A 642 -25.56 -3.42 0.46
C GLY A 642 -25.57 -2.59 -0.83
N GLU A 643 -26.23 -1.44 -0.78
CA GLU A 643 -26.40 -0.57 -1.96
C GLU A 643 -25.12 0.18 -2.34
N SER A 644 -24.34 0.63 -1.34
CA SER A 644 -23.15 1.47 -1.55
C SER A 644 -22.00 0.76 -2.29
N HIS A 645 -21.99 -0.57 -2.32
CA HIS A 645 -20.93 -1.37 -2.93
C HIS A 645 -21.47 -2.37 -3.96
N MET A 646 -22.73 -2.21 -4.40
CA MET A 646 -23.36 -3.10 -5.37
C MET A 646 -22.58 -3.09 -6.70
N PRO A 647 -22.05 -4.23 -7.18
CA PRO A 647 -21.35 -4.28 -8.46
C PRO A 647 -22.32 -4.12 -9.63
N SER A 648 -21.79 -3.91 -10.84
CA SER A 648 -22.55 -4.09 -12.09
C SER A 648 -21.95 -5.21 -12.97
N PRO A 649 -22.71 -5.83 -13.90
CA PRO A 649 -22.20 -6.89 -14.78
C PRO A 649 -20.92 -6.51 -15.52
N SER A 650 -19.94 -7.40 -15.59
CA SER A 650 -18.65 -7.14 -16.25
C SER A 650 -18.65 -7.62 -17.71
N LYS A 651 -18.66 -6.70 -18.68
CA LYS A 651 -18.65 -7.03 -20.12
C LYS A 651 -17.40 -6.57 -20.85
N VAL A 652 -16.92 -5.38 -20.53
CA VAL A 652 -15.64 -4.85 -21.01
C VAL A 652 -14.72 -4.64 -19.82
N VAL A 653 -13.49 -5.12 -19.90
CA VAL A 653 -12.46 -4.91 -18.88
C VAL A 653 -11.24 -4.29 -19.54
N TRP A 654 -10.73 -3.19 -18.98
CA TRP A 654 -9.49 -2.57 -19.41
C TRP A 654 -8.55 -2.35 -18.23
N THR A 655 -7.43 -3.07 -18.21
CA THR A 655 -6.37 -2.92 -17.21
C THR A 655 -5.12 -2.26 -17.78
N ALA A 656 -4.50 -1.33 -17.06
CA ALA A 656 -3.22 -0.70 -17.42
C ALA A 656 -2.17 -0.85 -16.31
N ASN A 657 -1.00 -1.43 -16.61
CA ASN A 657 0.07 -1.76 -15.67
C ASN A 657 -0.43 -2.48 -14.40
N ALA A 658 -1.38 -3.39 -14.57
CA ALA A 658 -2.00 -4.13 -13.48
C ALA A 658 -2.16 -5.58 -13.88
N ASN A 659 -1.42 -6.48 -13.22
CA ASN A 659 -1.52 -7.93 -13.42
C ASN A 659 -2.66 -8.51 -12.55
N LEU A 660 -3.90 -8.10 -12.85
CA LEU A 660 -5.10 -8.40 -12.05
C LEU A 660 -5.28 -9.91 -11.79
N LEU A 661 -5.26 -10.75 -12.82
CA LEU A 661 -5.37 -12.19 -12.69
C LEU A 661 -4.16 -12.78 -11.95
N GLY A 662 -2.95 -12.31 -12.26
CA GLY A 662 -1.71 -12.89 -11.71
C GLY A 662 -1.57 -12.73 -10.20
N VAL A 663 -2.30 -11.79 -9.60
CA VAL A 663 -2.35 -11.59 -8.15
C VAL A 663 -3.72 -11.91 -7.54
N ALA A 664 -4.67 -12.40 -8.35
CA ALA A 664 -6.03 -12.64 -7.90
C ALA A 664 -6.10 -13.75 -6.85
N LYS A 665 -6.82 -13.49 -5.76
CA LYS A 665 -7.29 -14.55 -4.89
C LYS A 665 -8.33 -15.35 -5.67
N TRP A 666 -8.38 -16.66 -5.44
CA TRP A 666 -9.32 -17.55 -6.15
C TRP A 666 -9.27 -17.46 -7.70
N HIS A 667 -8.08 -17.19 -8.26
CA HIS A 667 -7.84 -16.92 -9.68
C HIS A 667 -8.49 -17.90 -10.68
N TYR A 668 -8.55 -19.19 -10.35
CA TYR A 668 -9.16 -20.22 -11.18
C TYR A 668 -10.63 -19.92 -11.46
N ASN A 669 -11.38 -19.48 -10.45
CA ASN A 669 -12.78 -19.14 -10.60
C ASN A 669 -12.98 -17.91 -11.49
N GLN A 670 -12.09 -16.91 -11.37
CA GLN A 670 -12.15 -15.74 -12.23
C GLN A 670 -11.95 -16.13 -13.69
N ILE A 671 -10.97 -16.99 -13.99
CA ILE A 671 -10.71 -17.48 -15.37
C ILE A 671 -11.84 -18.40 -15.86
N ALA A 672 -12.29 -19.36 -15.04
CA ALA A 672 -13.20 -20.40 -15.49
C ALA A 672 -14.68 -19.96 -15.52
N ASN A 673 -15.08 -19.05 -14.63
CA ASN A 673 -16.49 -18.73 -14.39
C ASN A 673 -16.86 -17.26 -14.61
N VAL A 674 -15.91 -16.32 -14.48
CA VAL A 674 -16.18 -14.89 -14.69
C VAL A 674 -15.77 -14.44 -16.08
N GLN A 675 -14.52 -14.69 -16.45
CA GLN A 675 -13.96 -14.26 -17.72
C GLN A 675 -14.78 -14.73 -18.94
N PRO A 676 -15.37 -15.94 -18.99
CA PRO A 676 -16.19 -16.35 -20.13
C PRO A 676 -17.50 -15.56 -20.30
N LYS A 677 -17.87 -14.72 -19.32
CA LYS A 677 -19.00 -13.79 -19.38
C LYS A 677 -18.62 -12.41 -19.93
N GLN A 678 -17.32 -12.13 -20.01
CA GLN A 678 -16.75 -10.86 -20.50
C GLN A 678 -16.45 -10.98 -21.98
N GLU A 679 -16.86 -9.98 -22.74
CA GLU A 679 -16.83 -9.98 -24.21
C GLU A 679 -15.63 -9.22 -24.76
N MET A 680 -14.95 -8.46 -23.91
CA MET A 680 -13.77 -7.73 -24.29
C MET A 680 -12.85 -7.52 -23.08
N TRP A 681 -11.61 -7.98 -23.17
CA TRP A 681 -10.57 -7.70 -22.19
C TRP A 681 -9.35 -7.09 -22.88
N MET A 682 -9.04 -5.85 -22.49
CA MET A 682 -7.89 -5.08 -22.94
C MET A 682 -6.82 -4.95 -21.85
N VAL A 683 -5.57 -5.13 -22.22
CA VAL A 683 -4.43 -5.01 -21.31
C VAL A 683 -3.39 -4.06 -21.90
N GLN A 684 -3.04 -3.01 -21.18
CA GLN A 684 -1.85 -2.21 -21.46
C GLN A 684 -0.77 -2.61 -20.47
N ASP A 685 0.33 -3.18 -20.95
CA ASP A 685 1.44 -3.55 -20.09
C ASP A 685 2.78 -3.48 -20.83
N TYR A 686 3.86 -3.36 -20.07
CA TYR A 686 5.21 -3.31 -20.63
C TYR A 686 5.83 -4.71 -20.71
N GLU A 687 5.33 -5.66 -19.93
CA GLU A 687 5.78 -7.05 -19.88
C GLU A 687 4.60 -8.00 -20.02
N TRP A 688 4.78 -9.02 -20.85
CA TRP A 688 3.80 -10.08 -21.06
C TRP A 688 3.58 -10.86 -19.76
N ASN A 689 2.38 -10.74 -19.21
CA ASN A 689 2.00 -11.32 -17.92
C ASN A 689 0.68 -12.10 -18.03
N MET A 690 0.18 -12.60 -16.89
CA MET A 690 -0.99 -13.48 -16.89
C MET A 690 -2.27 -12.79 -17.39
N ASN A 691 -2.39 -11.47 -17.26
CA ASN A 691 -3.49 -10.75 -17.91
C ASN A 691 -3.37 -10.83 -19.44
N CYS A 692 -2.16 -10.66 -19.99
CA CYS A 692 -1.94 -10.73 -21.44
C CYS A 692 -2.37 -12.08 -22.01
N GLU A 693 -2.06 -13.19 -21.33
CA GLU A 693 -2.40 -14.55 -21.79
C GLU A 693 -3.90 -14.75 -22.03
N TYR A 694 -4.72 -14.12 -21.19
CA TYR A 694 -6.17 -14.26 -21.22
C TYR A 694 -6.90 -12.98 -21.68
N ALA A 695 -6.19 -11.98 -22.19
CA ALA A 695 -6.80 -10.81 -22.80
C ALA A 695 -7.21 -11.08 -24.25
N ASP A 696 -8.09 -10.25 -24.78
CA ASP A 696 -8.38 -10.20 -26.21
C ASP A 696 -7.46 -9.20 -26.94
N PHE A 697 -7.04 -8.14 -26.24
CA PHE A 697 -6.15 -7.10 -26.75
C PHE A 697 -4.98 -6.87 -25.78
N VAL A 698 -3.78 -6.71 -26.33
CA VAL A 698 -2.59 -6.35 -25.56
C VAL A 698 -1.87 -5.18 -26.24
N PHE A 699 -1.59 -4.14 -25.47
CA PHE A 699 -0.93 -2.91 -25.93
C PHE A 699 0.43 -2.73 -25.24
N PRO A 700 1.49 -2.36 -25.98
CA PRO A 700 2.78 -2.00 -25.39
C PRO A 700 2.72 -0.62 -24.71
N VAL A 701 3.36 -0.48 -23.55
CA VAL A 701 3.57 0.81 -22.82
C VAL A 701 4.99 1.07 -22.36
#